data_AF-A0A7S4QBM2-F1
#
_entry.id   AF-A0A7S4QBM2-F1
#
_cell.length_a   1.000
_cell.length_b   1.000
_cell.length_c   1.000
_cell.angle_alpha   90.00
_cell.angle_beta   90.00
_cell.angle_gamma   90.00
#
_symmetry.space_group_name_H-M   'P 1'
#
loop_
_entity.id
_entity.type
_entity.pdbx_description
1 polymer ?
#
loop_
_entity_poly.entity_id
_entity_poly.type
_entity_poly.pdbx_seq_one_letter_code
_entity_poly.pdbx_strand_id
1 'polypeptide(L)'
;HLADCQKAALKLCRERATASHESALAKCRERFKDLGFGEPALQAVLGWVQDLAPVIVHFDLDDMGRLLETDEFYRSQSETKAGEGDASLKDNEANLFGDHYREAKPFERVKYAALNVMNDYRGVSKVAKPDDSYLVLKDVRLRSTFTAGESTGRTIDNIAVLDKYAHVLSQYSDAEIKGLVGVATGAIASEREGGLPTSGASTLTLLRGSSEDCTNEWVTFGFPGLAQRSGRYYYEVQLFAGCSSPQVGLLTPAFQRMPYVANTQGVGDDAQGWAVDGQNATLWHGGSMRPCNHIWPSEKPDLGQTPAATPWGGGLFGNPSGRSQKARVLSEAIVVGIAVDLDIRTLRFSTNGEWEEEVAFGKDDIPEGTAMFPAISFKGRAAVMFAPTDLKHAPPEIDGGKFTQWPSTPGGLVRIDCPDLGSSQILNLHKEVQVHGEVNLKRNVQRLVANDKYRVKPKTNRSFGLIVTNAGICSGMYHRVGAHEGKPLYKTPNGAVIFWDPKGNLWKMNGVEKFTSCFGYAAADKATPEEPPRQGWRLPDEAQGVMDKTAFQSAMQEAGLKQEDVDRLTNVLKSKDGSLIYRVKGETNLAKEWQKIKDPPLTAEAAWEVAIKLLQAKILKDTATGVGYPQLAKMGQVLESKHPYDASRFNWTREVQLKDTHSMSVYFASKCCTFDERTSLTISAGGLNKNAVGPGTRVELTGSSGTTMGTLVQRMGSSGQTYKVRLDVGEGESPAGEWVPQQGEKVEALKSDGEWTEAKVTGIFAKHDWYTGKETKSYLVEFLDDTKKMPCPKKDNEIKKCWDAGLGDGPKEFKAPPTEGESFALCTETVKAAMVKYDNTKTVGSEIASFVLDASCTLSPITIGALTGSGPAQEQGVTQGWSLDLAGTVMGESRQPLANLLEGVGGFFLPPKNAKVQGGRLNNKVMTKLLCASFANLTEVVKRLNEGLRDMKGVTLLFKSGVQAKFLPEVHVRYEGSERVGSEIKQFTSQAGMAQQQPAGFSSFWARPKAPPKQVRPDGFVKQGPAQAGGVRGDWVVDIGKTIELNPGKEQALCEEVILENPNVLLGLSDLTLVFKQPNPNKAAVFKGSGPPDSEKWRCNELPGDSAEFTFSADGDGVNEPDRRWGFWAFVLPQGAPRLSMQTVDNLANKWVEVTTRAIGIDKAPCCERDEWDEQRLRTLCARHGWEFEWMTEDGERRRRANERQGFFLASGQLAGVREAAEARAAVMVQNQV
;
A
#
# COMPACT_ATOMS: atom_id res chain seq x y z
N HIS A 1 -6.46 -0.56 9.43
CA HIS A 1 -5.76 -1.65 10.13
C HIS A 1 -4.90 -1.01 11.20
N LEU A 2 -4.90 -1.53 12.43
CA LEU A 2 -4.05 -0.99 13.51
C LEU A 2 -2.95 -2.01 13.83
N ALA A 3 -1.73 -1.52 14.02
CA ALA A 3 -0.62 -2.29 14.57
C ALA A 3 -0.85 -2.59 16.07
N ASP A 4 -0.14 -3.57 16.62
CA ASP A 4 -0.39 -4.01 17.99
C ASP A 4 0.01 -2.95 19.03
N CYS A 5 1.06 -2.16 18.77
CA CYS A 5 1.41 -0.98 19.56
C CYS A 5 0.25 0.03 19.64
N GLN A 6 -0.42 0.28 18.51
CA GLN A 6 -1.54 1.22 18.42
C GLN A 6 -2.77 0.73 19.16
N LYS A 7 -3.09 -0.58 19.06
CA LYS A 7 -4.19 -1.19 19.83
C LYS A 7 -3.93 -1.13 21.32
N ALA A 8 -2.69 -1.42 21.74
CA ALA A 8 -2.29 -1.37 23.15
C ALA A 8 -2.42 0.06 23.71
N ALA A 9 -1.91 1.06 22.99
CA ALA A 9 -2.05 2.47 23.34
C ALA A 9 -3.52 2.89 23.47
N LEU A 10 -4.36 2.58 22.48
CA LEU A 10 -5.80 2.92 22.51
C LEU A 10 -6.54 2.25 23.68
N LYS A 11 -6.19 1.00 24.00
CA LYS A 11 -6.76 0.29 25.15
C LYS A 11 -6.43 1.03 26.45
N LEU A 12 -5.16 1.38 26.65
CA LEU A 12 -4.70 2.11 27.83
C LEU A 12 -5.38 3.50 27.93
N CYS A 13 -5.45 4.25 26.83
CA CYS A 13 -6.12 5.55 26.81
C CYS A 13 -7.61 5.43 27.15
N ARG A 14 -8.32 4.40 26.65
CA ARG A 14 -9.74 4.20 26.94
C ARG A 14 -9.98 3.85 28.42
N GLU A 15 -9.13 3.02 29.02
CA GLU A 15 -9.20 2.70 30.45
C GLU A 15 -9.04 3.96 31.31
N ARG A 16 -8.02 4.79 31.01
CA ARG A 16 -7.74 6.03 31.75
C ARG A 16 -8.80 7.10 31.52
N ALA A 17 -9.20 7.33 30.26
CA ALA A 17 -10.23 8.30 29.91
C ALA A 17 -11.58 7.96 30.56
N THR A 18 -11.91 6.69 30.75
CA THR A 18 -13.15 6.28 31.44
C THR A 18 -13.17 6.76 32.88
N ALA A 19 -12.10 6.51 33.64
CA ALA A 19 -11.98 6.96 35.02
C ALA A 19 -12.01 8.49 35.13
N SER A 20 -11.24 9.20 34.27
CA SER A 20 -11.23 10.67 34.24
C SER A 20 -12.59 11.26 33.88
N HIS A 21 -13.28 10.68 32.90
CA HIS A 21 -14.61 11.11 32.47
C HIS A 21 -15.62 10.99 33.61
N GLU A 22 -15.69 9.83 34.26
CA GLU A 22 -16.65 9.58 35.35
C GLU A 22 -16.43 10.53 36.53
N SER A 23 -15.16 10.80 36.88
CA SER A 23 -14.81 11.77 37.92
C SER A 23 -15.21 13.21 37.58
N ALA A 24 -15.09 13.60 36.30
CA ALA A 24 -15.37 14.97 35.85
C ALA A 24 -16.85 15.22 35.46
N LEU A 25 -17.62 14.18 35.18
CA LEU A 25 -18.97 14.31 34.62
C LEU A 25 -19.92 15.08 35.56
N ALA A 26 -19.89 14.79 36.85
CA ALA A 26 -20.72 15.49 37.84
C ALA A 26 -20.42 17.01 37.89
N LYS A 27 -19.13 17.38 37.84
CA LYS A 27 -18.69 18.78 37.79
C LYS A 27 -19.09 19.47 36.49
N CYS A 28 -19.04 18.75 35.36
CA CYS A 28 -19.52 19.29 34.08
C CYS A 28 -21.03 19.57 34.13
N ARG A 29 -21.83 18.68 34.72
CA ARG A 29 -23.27 18.89 34.89
C ARG A 29 -23.59 20.13 35.71
N GLU A 30 -22.93 20.28 36.86
CA GLU A 30 -23.09 21.45 37.72
C GLU A 30 -22.70 22.73 36.97
N ARG A 31 -21.56 22.72 36.28
CA ARG A 31 -21.11 23.89 35.50
C ARG A 31 -22.06 24.25 34.35
N PHE A 32 -22.61 23.27 33.63
CA PHE A 32 -23.62 23.55 32.60
C PHE A 32 -24.87 24.18 33.22
N LYS A 33 -25.32 23.68 34.37
CA LYS A 33 -26.45 24.24 35.12
C LYS A 33 -26.18 25.68 35.54
N ASP A 34 -25.00 25.98 36.06
CA ASP A 34 -24.59 27.33 36.48
C ASP A 34 -24.53 28.31 35.30
N LEU A 35 -24.22 27.82 34.09
CA LEU A 35 -24.25 28.59 32.85
C LEU A 35 -25.67 28.73 32.26
N GLY A 36 -26.69 28.18 32.91
CA GLY A 36 -28.09 28.23 32.47
C GLY A 36 -28.50 27.11 31.50
N PHE A 37 -27.69 26.06 31.37
CA PHE A 37 -27.95 24.93 30.47
C PHE A 37 -28.35 23.67 31.23
N GLY A 38 -29.38 22.96 30.74
CA GLY A 38 -29.81 21.68 31.32
C GLY A 38 -28.99 20.48 30.85
N GLU A 39 -29.26 19.30 31.44
CA GLU A 39 -28.65 18.01 31.02
C GLU A 39 -28.77 17.74 29.50
N PRO A 40 -29.89 18.04 28.81
CA PRO A 40 -29.99 17.83 27.37
C PRO A 40 -28.92 18.59 26.56
N ALA A 41 -28.55 19.80 26.98
CA ALA A 41 -27.52 20.58 26.31
C ALA A 41 -26.12 19.96 26.51
N LEU A 42 -25.83 19.42 27.71
CA LEU A 42 -24.59 18.68 27.95
C LEU A 42 -24.52 17.42 27.10
N GLN A 43 -25.60 16.63 27.04
CA GLN A 43 -25.66 15.43 26.20
C GLN A 43 -25.53 15.78 24.72
N ALA A 44 -26.12 16.90 24.30
CA ALA A 44 -25.97 17.41 22.94
C ALA A 44 -24.51 17.73 22.60
N VAL A 45 -23.80 18.42 23.51
CA VAL A 45 -22.37 18.73 23.35
C VAL A 45 -21.52 17.47 23.29
N LEU A 46 -21.76 16.50 24.18
CA LEU A 46 -21.02 15.24 24.19
C LEU A 46 -21.27 14.43 22.91
N GLY A 47 -22.53 14.33 22.46
CA GLY A 47 -22.89 13.67 21.21
C GLY A 47 -22.28 14.36 19.98
N TRP A 48 -22.29 15.70 19.94
CA TRP A 48 -21.63 16.48 18.89
C TRP A 48 -20.14 16.15 18.79
N VAL A 49 -19.42 16.13 19.91
CA VAL A 49 -17.99 15.77 19.95
C VAL A 49 -17.78 14.32 19.54
N GLN A 50 -18.64 13.40 19.97
CA GLN A 50 -18.51 11.98 19.68
C GLN A 50 -18.70 11.69 18.19
N ASP A 51 -19.77 12.20 17.59
CA ASP A 51 -20.26 11.68 16.33
C ASP A 51 -20.01 12.60 15.14
N LEU A 52 -20.01 13.92 15.34
CA LEU A 52 -20.16 14.88 14.23
C LEU A 52 -19.03 15.91 14.10
N ALA A 53 -18.37 16.31 15.19
CA ALA A 53 -17.34 17.37 15.17
C ALA A 53 -16.16 17.01 14.26
N PRO A 54 -15.89 17.71 13.13
CA PRO A 54 -14.92 17.25 12.13
C PRO A 54 -13.50 17.14 12.68
N VAL A 55 -12.78 16.07 12.30
CA VAL A 55 -11.33 15.98 12.52
C VAL A 55 -10.64 16.51 11.27
N ILE A 56 -9.83 17.56 11.43
CA ILE A 56 -9.22 18.27 10.30
C ILE A 56 -7.71 18.37 10.42
N VAL A 57 -7.04 18.46 9.28
CA VAL A 57 -5.59 18.71 9.17
C VAL A 57 -5.39 19.99 8.38
N HIS A 58 -4.86 21.04 9.04
CA HIS A 58 -4.43 22.27 8.36
C HIS A 58 -3.11 22.06 7.66
N PHE A 59 -2.97 22.65 6.48
CA PHE A 59 -1.73 22.62 5.72
C PHE A 59 -1.64 23.80 4.75
N ASP A 60 -0.41 24.22 4.46
CA ASP A 60 -0.14 25.14 3.37
C ASP A 60 -0.18 24.36 2.05
N LEU A 61 -1.16 24.67 1.20
CA LEU A 61 -1.36 24.00 -0.06
C LEU A 61 -0.23 24.30 -1.05
N ASP A 62 0.43 25.45 -0.96
CA ASP A 62 1.58 25.80 -1.80
C ASP A 62 2.78 24.87 -1.49
N ASP A 63 3.01 24.55 -0.22
CA ASP A 63 4.09 23.67 0.24
C ASP A 63 3.73 22.18 0.09
N MET A 64 2.55 21.78 0.57
CA MET A 64 2.18 20.38 0.74
C MET A 64 1.39 19.81 -0.43
N GLY A 65 0.79 20.64 -1.28
CA GLY A 65 -0.14 20.17 -2.30
C GLY A 65 0.51 19.19 -3.30
N ARG A 66 1.82 19.34 -3.60
CA ARG A 66 2.54 18.42 -4.49
C ARG A 66 2.73 17.05 -3.85
N LEU A 67 2.98 17.01 -2.55
CA LEU A 67 3.08 15.76 -1.80
C LEU A 67 1.71 15.07 -1.73
N LEU A 68 0.62 15.83 -1.69
CA LEU A 68 -0.72 15.27 -1.82
C LEU A 68 -1.00 14.71 -3.22
N GLU A 69 -0.36 15.23 -4.27
CA GLU A 69 -0.47 14.64 -5.62
C GLU A 69 0.29 13.31 -5.72
N THR A 70 1.43 13.15 -5.06
CA THR A 70 2.31 11.99 -5.28
C THR A 70 2.23 10.92 -4.19
N ASP A 71 1.99 11.30 -2.95
CA ASP A 71 1.88 10.35 -1.83
C ASP A 71 0.47 9.74 -1.76
N GLU A 72 0.40 8.56 -1.17
CA GLU A 72 -0.85 7.88 -0.84
C GLU A 72 -1.23 8.07 0.64
N PHE A 73 -0.30 8.57 1.46
CA PHE A 73 -0.47 8.68 2.90
C PHE A 73 -0.08 10.08 3.41
N TYR A 74 -0.83 10.58 4.39
CA TYR A 74 -0.42 11.72 5.19
C TYR A 74 0.65 11.29 6.21
N ARG A 75 1.80 11.97 6.21
CA ARG A 75 3.02 11.62 6.94
C ARG A 75 3.17 12.46 8.21
N SER A 76 3.61 11.84 9.31
CA SER A 76 4.01 12.60 10.51
C SER A 76 5.41 13.19 10.39
N GLN A 77 5.75 14.12 11.28
CA GLN A 77 7.09 14.72 11.38
C GLN A 77 8.19 13.66 11.56
N SER A 78 7.91 12.57 12.29
CA SER A 78 8.83 11.45 12.46
C SER A 78 9.14 10.70 11.16
N GLU A 79 8.22 10.72 10.19
CA GLU A 79 8.42 10.10 8.87
C GLU A 79 9.15 11.04 7.92
N THR A 80 8.78 12.32 7.91
CA THR A 80 9.35 13.30 6.98
C THR A 80 10.73 13.79 7.42
N LYS A 81 11.04 13.70 8.72
CA LYS A 81 12.21 14.31 9.36
C LYS A 81 12.29 15.82 9.15
N ALA A 82 11.16 16.46 8.84
CA ALA A 82 11.08 17.89 8.63
C ALA A 82 10.96 18.59 9.98
N GLY A 83 12.08 19.09 10.52
CA GLY A 83 12.15 19.90 11.74
C GLY A 83 13.04 19.32 12.85
N GLU A 84 13.50 20.19 13.75
CA GLU A 84 14.31 19.84 14.92
C GLU A 84 13.39 19.35 16.05
N GLY A 85 13.27 18.03 16.30
CA GLY A 85 12.43 17.57 17.41
C GLY A 85 12.09 16.07 17.59
N ASP A 86 12.65 15.12 16.82
CA ASP A 86 12.21 13.70 16.92
C ASP A 86 12.41 13.08 18.32
N ALA A 87 13.39 13.56 19.10
CA ALA A 87 13.62 13.10 20.47
C ALA A 87 12.49 13.53 21.44
N SER A 88 12.07 14.81 21.43
CA SER A 88 11.01 15.30 22.32
C SER A 88 9.66 14.69 22.00
N LEU A 89 9.39 14.36 20.73
CA LEU A 89 8.19 13.65 20.30
C LEU A 89 8.09 12.23 20.87
N LYS A 90 9.21 11.51 20.98
CA LYS A 90 9.23 10.15 21.59
C LYS A 90 8.89 10.19 23.07
N ASP A 91 9.47 11.14 23.80
CA ASP A 91 9.18 11.31 25.21
C ASP A 91 7.73 11.77 25.42
N ASN A 92 7.22 12.64 24.55
CA ASN A 92 5.83 13.07 24.61
C ASN A 92 4.85 11.91 24.37
N GLU A 93 5.08 11.10 23.33
CA GLU A 93 4.26 9.91 23.08
C GLU A 93 4.35 8.90 24.22
N ALA A 94 5.51 8.75 24.88
CA ALA A 94 5.65 7.89 26.04
C ALA A 94 4.81 8.36 27.24
N ASN A 95 4.73 9.68 27.48
CA ASN A 95 3.90 10.25 28.54
C ASN A 95 2.40 10.12 28.27
N LEU A 96 2.00 10.22 26.99
CA LEU A 96 0.61 10.15 26.56
C LEU A 96 0.10 8.70 26.46
N PHE A 97 0.92 7.80 25.94
CA PHE A 97 0.51 6.46 25.53
C PHE A 97 1.25 5.33 26.27
N GLY A 98 2.05 5.67 27.28
CA GLY A 98 3.00 4.75 27.89
C GLY A 98 4.10 4.32 26.92
N ASP A 99 4.83 3.26 27.27
CA ASP A 99 5.95 2.76 26.46
C ASP A 99 5.51 2.04 25.16
N HIS A 100 4.22 2.08 24.80
CA HIS A 100 3.67 1.35 23.66
C HIS A 100 4.20 1.82 22.29
N TYR A 101 4.63 3.08 22.16
CA TYR A 101 5.25 3.59 20.92
C TYR A 101 6.78 3.61 20.93
N ARG A 102 7.45 3.18 22.01
CA ARG A 102 8.92 3.31 22.15
C ARG A 102 9.67 2.64 21.01
N GLU A 103 9.22 1.46 20.58
CA GLU A 103 9.82 0.67 19.50
C GLU A 103 9.03 0.76 18.18
N ALA A 104 8.05 1.66 18.08
CA ALA A 104 7.22 1.78 16.89
C ALA A 104 8.00 2.39 15.71
N LYS A 105 7.77 1.86 14.50
CA LYS A 105 8.34 2.45 13.29
C LYS A 105 7.72 3.83 13.02
N PRO A 106 8.42 4.76 12.35
CA PRO A 106 7.87 6.10 12.06
C PRO A 106 6.48 6.08 11.41
N PHE A 107 6.22 5.13 10.50
CA PHE A 107 4.91 4.95 9.85
C PHE A 107 3.79 4.54 10.83
N GLU A 108 4.13 3.80 11.88
CA GLU A 108 3.21 3.28 12.88
C GLU A 108 2.90 4.31 13.98
N ARG A 109 3.67 5.40 14.09
CA ARG A 109 3.46 6.45 15.10
C ARG A 109 2.24 7.31 14.77
N VAL A 110 1.71 7.97 15.80
CA VAL A 110 0.48 8.77 15.70
C VAL A 110 0.61 9.93 14.72
N LYS A 111 -0.51 10.28 14.08
CA LYS A 111 -0.63 11.50 13.26
C LYS A 111 -1.39 12.56 14.04
N TYR A 112 -1.03 13.81 13.87
CA TYR A 112 -1.62 14.92 14.64
C TYR A 112 -2.60 15.70 13.75
N ALA A 113 -3.75 16.04 14.32
CA ALA A 113 -4.85 16.76 13.68
C ALA A 113 -5.52 17.68 14.72
N ALA A 114 -6.52 18.45 14.29
CA ALA A 114 -7.32 19.29 15.18
C ALA A 114 -8.80 18.90 15.10
N LEU A 115 -9.50 18.98 16.22
CA LEU A 115 -10.95 18.80 16.27
C LEU A 115 -11.59 20.17 16.02
N ASN A 116 -12.33 20.30 14.91
CA ASN A 116 -13.12 21.49 14.61
C ASN A 116 -14.42 21.51 15.44
N VAL A 117 -14.26 21.60 16.76
CA VAL A 117 -15.37 21.49 17.72
C VAL A 117 -16.38 22.64 17.60
N MET A 118 -15.96 23.81 17.10
CA MET A 118 -16.83 24.95 16.83
C MET A 118 -17.47 24.90 15.44
N ASN A 119 -17.02 23.97 14.58
CA ASN A 119 -17.44 23.89 13.19
C ASN A 119 -17.29 25.20 12.41
N ASP A 120 -16.19 25.91 12.64
CA ASP A 120 -15.89 27.13 11.89
C ASP A 120 -15.50 26.73 10.47
N TYR A 121 -16.04 27.43 9.46
CA TYR A 121 -15.74 27.16 8.05
C TYR A 121 -14.27 27.41 7.69
N ARG A 122 -13.57 28.19 8.52
CA ARG A 122 -12.12 28.44 8.43
C ARG A 122 -11.28 27.36 9.13
N GLY A 123 -11.92 26.34 9.67
CA GLY A 123 -11.28 25.27 10.45
C GLY A 123 -10.99 25.70 11.88
N VAL A 124 -9.74 25.57 12.34
CA VAL A 124 -9.35 25.86 13.73
C VAL A 124 -8.29 26.94 13.71
N SER A 125 -8.73 28.20 13.81
CA SER A 125 -7.88 29.39 13.66
C SER A 125 -6.70 29.49 14.63
N LYS A 126 -6.67 28.68 15.70
CA LYS A 126 -5.56 28.61 16.65
C LYS A 126 -4.39 27.74 16.16
N VAL A 127 -4.61 26.90 15.15
CA VAL A 127 -3.58 26.06 14.51
C VAL A 127 -3.31 26.52 13.08
N ALA A 128 -4.34 27.03 12.40
CA ALA A 128 -4.22 27.53 11.05
C ALA A 128 -3.27 28.71 10.99
N LYS A 129 -2.28 28.64 10.09
CA LYS A 129 -1.56 29.82 9.63
C LYS A 129 -2.48 30.65 8.74
N PRO A 130 -2.19 31.96 8.56
CA PRO A 130 -2.82 32.72 7.50
C PRO A 130 -2.68 31.94 6.19
N ASP A 131 -3.76 31.85 5.44
CA ASP A 131 -3.81 31.22 4.12
C ASP A 131 -3.79 29.69 4.04
N ASP A 132 -3.80 28.99 5.17
CA ASP A 132 -3.89 27.52 5.18
C ASP A 132 -5.19 27.02 4.54
N SER A 133 -5.10 25.86 3.90
CA SER A 133 -6.24 25.01 3.54
C SER A 133 -6.34 23.85 4.53
N TYR A 134 -7.41 23.08 4.51
CA TYR A 134 -7.50 21.91 5.39
C TYR A 134 -8.18 20.70 4.76
N LEU A 135 -7.77 19.52 5.20
CA LEU A 135 -8.41 18.25 4.88
C LEU A 135 -9.40 17.89 5.99
N VAL A 136 -10.59 17.42 5.61
CA VAL A 136 -11.55 16.80 6.55
C VAL A 136 -11.37 15.29 6.49
N LEU A 137 -11.13 14.68 7.65
CA LEU A 137 -10.87 13.24 7.75
C LEU A 137 -12.15 12.44 8.02
N LYS A 138 -12.24 11.25 7.41
CA LYS A 138 -13.28 10.22 7.63
C LYS A 138 -12.67 8.89 8.08
N ASP A 139 -13.47 8.10 8.78
CA ASP A 139 -13.10 6.75 9.24
C ASP A 139 -11.82 6.72 10.10
N VAL A 140 -11.57 7.81 10.83
CA VAL A 140 -10.44 7.94 11.78
C VAL A 140 -10.89 8.07 13.23
N ARG A 141 -12.13 8.51 13.49
CA ARG A 141 -12.58 8.89 14.83
C ARG A 141 -12.40 7.79 15.88
N LEU A 142 -12.80 6.55 15.56
CA LEU A 142 -12.75 5.41 16.50
C LEU A 142 -11.32 5.02 16.91
N ARG A 143 -10.32 5.51 16.18
CA ARG A 143 -8.89 5.31 16.45
C ARG A 143 -8.19 6.64 16.75
N SER A 144 -8.93 7.61 17.30
CA SER A 144 -8.41 8.92 17.70
C SER A 144 -8.50 9.13 19.21
N THR A 145 -7.51 9.82 19.75
CA THR A 145 -7.51 10.39 21.10
C THR A 145 -7.49 11.91 21.06
N PHE A 146 -7.86 12.55 22.16
CA PHE A 146 -8.08 13.99 22.21
C PHE A 146 -7.48 14.63 23.46
N THR A 147 -6.96 15.84 23.32
CA THR A 147 -6.51 16.69 24.43
C THR A 147 -7.15 18.08 24.36
N ALA A 148 -7.28 18.77 25.50
CA ALA A 148 -7.91 20.10 25.57
C ALA A 148 -7.08 21.25 24.93
N GLY A 149 -5.88 20.92 24.46
CA GLY A 149 -4.81 21.79 24.01
C GLY A 149 -3.70 20.97 23.35
N GLU A 150 -2.55 21.60 23.12
CA GLU A 150 -1.32 20.92 22.71
C GLU A 150 -0.99 19.76 23.66
N SER A 151 -0.60 18.61 23.10
CA SER A 151 -0.30 17.42 23.89
C SER A 151 1.08 17.42 24.53
N THR A 152 1.98 18.30 24.10
CA THR A 152 3.34 18.45 24.64
C THR A 152 3.33 18.63 26.16
N GLY A 153 3.99 17.70 26.87
CA GLY A 153 4.13 17.75 28.33
C GLY A 153 2.88 17.34 29.11
N ARG A 154 1.84 16.82 28.44
CA ARG A 154 0.68 16.23 29.09
C ARG A 154 0.90 14.76 29.40
N THR A 155 0.14 14.26 30.36
CA THR A 155 0.13 12.84 30.72
C THR A 155 -1.13 12.17 30.20
N ILE A 156 -1.15 10.84 30.25
CA ILE A 156 -2.30 10.03 29.85
C ILE A 156 -3.62 10.40 30.54
N ASP A 157 -3.58 10.98 31.75
CA ASP A 157 -4.78 11.39 32.49
C ASP A 157 -5.49 12.59 31.84
N ASN A 158 -4.80 13.32 30.95
CA ASN A 158 -5.36 14.43 30.18
C ASN A 158 -5.97 14.00 28.84
N ILE A 159 -5.90 12.71 28.50
CA ILE A 159 -6.37 12.19 27.21
C ILE A 159 -7.84 11.75 27.31
N ALA A 160 -8.62 12.12 26.31
CA ALA A 160 -9.97 11.61 26.10
C ALA A 160 -10.03 10.67 24.88
N VAL A 161 -11.08 9.84 24.86
CA VAL A 161 -11.58 9.17 23.66
C VAL A 161 -12.99 9.68 23.37
N LEU A 162 -13.54 9.42 22.18
CA LEU A 162 -14.79 10.01 21.70
C LEU A 162 -15.95 9.97 22.71
N ASP A 163 -16.18 8.80 23.31
CA ASP A 163 -17.28 8.53 24.24
C ASP A 163 -16.93 8.90 25.70
N LYS A 164 -15.70 9.33 25.98
CA LYS A 164 -15.19 9.64 27.32
C LYS A 164 -14.47 10.99 27.33
N TYR A 165 -15.25 12.08 27.24
CA TYR A 165 -14.72 13.44 27.00
C TYR A 165 -14.93 14.48 28.13
N ALA A 166 -15.70 14.18 29.19
CA ALA A 166 -16.09 15.16 30.22
C ALA A 166 -14.92 15.90 30.88
N HIS A 167 -13.80 15.23 31.19
CA HIS A 167 -12.62 15.87 31.80
C HIS A 167 -11.86 16.80 30.84
N VAL A 168 -11.98 16.58 29.54
CA VAL A 168 -11.49 17.52 28.53
C VAL A 168 -12.46 18.68 28.38
N LEU A 169 -13.78 18.42 28.37
CA LEU A 169 -14.81 19.46 28.35
C LEU A 169 -14.74 20.38 29.58
N SER A 170 -14.40 19.86 30.76
CA SER A 170 -14.24 20.68 31.97
C SER A 170 -13.11 21.71 31.89
N GLN A 171 -12.18 21.55 30.94
CA GLN A 171 -11.09 22.50 30.70
C GLN A 171 -11.48 23.63 29.73
N TYR A 172 -12.67 23.57 29.12
CA TYR A 172 -13.18 24.65 28.27
C TYR A 172 -13.52 25.85 29.17
N SER A 173 -13.39 27.07 28.66
CA SER A 173 -13.91 28.28 29.28
C SER A 173 -15.43 28.38 29.13
N ASP A 174 -16.06 29.25 29.92
CA ASP A 174 -17.50 29.45 29.84
C ASP A 174 -17.95 29.99 28.48
N ALA A 175 -17.11 30.83 27.84
CA ALA A 175 -17.36 31.32 26.48
C ALA A 175 -17.30 30.19 25.45
N GLU A 176 -16.31 29.29 25.57
CA GLU A 176 -16.20 28.10 24.72
C GLU A 176 -17.40 27.16 24.93
N ILE A 177 -17.84 26.93 26.17
CA ILE A 177 -19.03 26.10 26.45
C ILE A 177 -20.29 26.74 25.84
N LYS A 178 -20.52 28.04 26.05
CA LYS A 178 -21.69 28.72 25.47
C LYS A 178 -21.71 28.65 23.95
N GLY A 179 -20.57 28.89 23.29
CA GLY A 179 -20.46 28.79 21.85
C GLY A 179 -20.64 27.35 21.34
N LEU A 180 -20.07 26.36 22.06
CA LEU A 180 -20.20 24.95 21.72
C LEU A 180 -21.62 24.43 21.91
N VAL A 181 -22.33 24.89 22.95
CA VAL A 181 -23.75 24.60 23.13
C VAL A 181 -24.52 25.10 21.92
N GLY A 182 -24.32 26.34 21.45
CA GLY A 182 -25.00 26.83 20.24
C GLY A 182 -24.76 25.95 19.00
N VAL A 183 -23.53 25.49 18.79
CA VAL A 183 -23.17 24.58 17.70
C VAL A 183 -23.82 23.20 17.86
N ALA A 184 -23.84 22.66 19.07
CA ALA A 184 -24.28 21.31 19.37
C ALA A 184 -25.81 21.19 19.51
N THR A 185 -26.48 22.15 20.15
CA THR A 185 -27.95 22.21 20.22
C THR A 185 -28.52 22.68 18.89
N GLY A 186 -27.80 23.54 18.16
CA GLY A 186 -27.99 23.70 16.74
C GLY A 186 -28.00 22.33 16.07
N ALA A 187 -27.00 21.48 16.26
CA ALA A 187 -26.99 20.14 15.66
C ALA A 187 -28.14 19.19 16.09
N ILE A 188 -28.85 19.45 17.21
CA ILE A 188 -29.74 18.49 17.88
C ILE A 188 -31.18 19.00 18.10
N ALA A 189 -31.52 20.25 17.78
CA ALA A 189 -32.86 20.81 17.99
C ALA A 189 -33.95 20.10 17.14
N SER A 190 -34.48 18.99 17.68
CA SER A 190 -35.74 18.36 17.26
C SER A 190 -36.42 17.55 18.37
N GLU A 191 -36.11 17.76 19.66
CA GLU A 191 -36.81 17.00 20.73
C GLU A 191 -37.19 17.87 21.95
N ARG A 192 -38.48 18.19 21.99
CA ARG A 192 -39.38 18.41 23.15
C ARG A 192 -39.59 19.83 23.69
N GLU A 193 -40.89 20.11 23.83
CA GLU A 193 -41.53 21.31 24.38
C GLU A 193 -41.12 21.64 25.83
N GLY A 194 -41.25 22.93 26.17
CA GLY A 194 -41.53 23.36 27.54
C GLY A 194 -40.36 23.95 28.32
N GLY A 195 -39.82 25.09 27.88
CA GLY A 195 -38.91 25.91 28.69
C GLY A 195 -39.19 27.39 28.49
N LEU A 196 -39.50 28.11 29.59
CA LEU A 196 -39.72 29.56 29.59
C LEU A 196 -38.49 30.33 29.07
N PRO A 197 -38.66 31.31 28.16
CA PRO A 197 -37.56 32.18 27.75
C PRO A 197 -37.24 33.19 28.86
N THR A 198 -36.00 33.17 29.35
CA THR A 198 -35.43 34.27 30.12
C THR A 198 -34.90 35.36 29.16
N SER A 199 -35.23 36.62 29.48
CA SER A 199 -34.66 37.88 28.95
C SER A 199 -35.10 38.37 27.55
N GLY A 200 -36.28 39.01 27.50
CA GLY A 200 -36.51 40.34 26.87
C GLY A 200 -36.56 40.51 25.35
N ALA A 201 -35.85 39.72 24.54
CA ALA A 201 -35.83 39.85 23.08
C ALA A 201 -36.68 38.75 22.43
N SER A 202 -37.58 39.11 21.51
CA SER A 202 -38.40 38.12 20.79
C SER A 202 -37.54 37.30 19.84
N THR A 203 -37.61 35.97 19.94
CA THR A 203 -36.87 35.03 19.08
C THR A 203 -37.67 34.62 17.84
N LEU A 204 -36.95 34.29 16.77
CA LEU A 204 -37.51 33.66 15.57
C LEU A 204 -38.10 32.29 15.95
N THR A 205 -39.31 31.98 15.49
CA THR A 205 -40.02 30.74 15.82
C THR A 205 -40.50 30.03 14.57
N LEU A 206 -40.33 28.71 14.48
CA LEU A 206 -41.01 27.87 13.48
C LEU A 206 -42.52 27.89 13.75
N LEU A 207 -43.30 28.35 12.79
CA LEU A 207 -44.77 28.44 12.90
C LEU A 207 -45.47 27.30 12.18
N ARG A 208 -44.96 26.85 11.02
CA ARG A 208 -45.47 25.69 10.26
C ARG A 208 -44.32 25.02 9.49
N GLY A 209 -44.38 23.70 9.34
CA GLY A 209 -43.38 22.89 8.63
C GLY A 209 -43.03 21.63 9.42
N SER A 210 -42.64 20.55 8.74
CA SER A 210 -42.25 19.28 9.38
C SER A 210 -40.89 19.36 10.10
N SER A 211 -40.06 20.33 9.73
CA SER A 211 -38.76 20.59 10.35
C SER A 211 -38.42 22.09 10.32
N GLU A 212 -37.34 22.47 10.99
CA GLU A 212 -36.74 23.81 10.85
C GLU A 212 -35.84 23.94 9.60
N ASP A 213 -35.69 22.88 8.81
CA ASP A 213 -34.83 22.85 7.62
C ASP A 213 -35.51 23.49 6.40
N CYS A 214 -35.50 24.82 6.38
CA CYS A 214 -35.96 25.62 5.25
C CYS A 214 -35.21 25.34 3.94
N THR A 215 -34.03 24.69 3.92
CA THR A 215 -33.31 24.45 2.67
C THR A 215 -33.92 23.29 1.87
N ASN A 216 -34.49 22.31 2.56
CA ASN A 216 -35.08 21.12 1.98
C ASN A 216 -36.61 21.15 1.97
N GLU A 217 -37.22 21.81 2.96
CA GLU A 217 -38.66 21.88 3.14
C GLU A 217 -39.15 23.31 2.98
N TRP A 218 -40.40 23.42 2.56
CA TRP A 218 -41.08 24.70 2.57
C TRP A 218 -41.68 24.92 3.97
N VAL A 219 -41.22 25.95 4.66
CA VAL A 219 -41.50 26.18 6.09
C VAL A 219 -41.89 27.63 6.32
N THR A 220 -42.62 27.87 7.41
CA THR A 220 -43.05 29.21 7.83
C THR A 220 -42.39 29.58 9.15
N PHE A 221 -41.63 30.68 9.16
CA PHE A 221 -41.06 31.27 10.36
C PHE A 221 -41.69 32.64 10.66
N GLY A 222 -41.68 33.05 11.92
CA GLY A 222 -42.07 34.40 12.30
C GLY A 222 -41.70 34.78 13.72
N PHE A 223 -42.06 36.01 14.09
CA PHE A 223 -41.72 36.62 15.37
C PHE A 223 -42.97 36.97 16.20
N PRO A 224 -43.71 35.98 16.71
CA PRO A 224 -44.98 36.22 17.38
C PRO A 224 -44.87 37.14 18.61
N GLY A 225 -43.72 37.16 19.29
CA GLY A 225 -43.46 38.07 20.42
C GLY A 225 -43.27 39.53 20.02
N LEU A 226 -43.17 39.84 18.72
CA LEU A 226 -43.05 41.20 18.20
C LEU A 226 -44.39 41.84 17.84
N ALA A 227 -45.53 41.17 18.06
CA ALA A 227 -46.82 41.66 17.57
C ALA A 227 -47.15 43.12 18.02
N GLN A 228 -47.43 44.00 17.06
CA GLN A 228 -47.81 45.41 17.30
C GLN A 228 -49.23 45.67 16.81
N ARG A 229 -49.93 46.62 17.44
CA ARG A 229 -51.31 47.04 17.08
C ARG A 229 -51.40 48.45 16.48
N SER A 230 -50.34 49.25 16.59
CA SER A 230 -50.28 50.66 16.19
C SER A 230 -48.85 51.00 15.81
N GLY A 231 -48.66 52.08 15.06
CA GLY A 231 -47.35 52.60 14.66
C GLY A 231 -46.91 52.24 13.23
N ARG A 232 -45.77 52.82 12.84
CA ARG A 232 -45.16 52.69 11.50
C ARG A 232 -43.82 51.95 11.59
N TYR A 233 -43.75 50.79 10.97
CA TYR A 233 -42.58 49.92 11.05
C TYR A 233 -42.04 49.53 9.67
N TYR A 234 -40.72 49.43 9.59
CA TYR A 234 -40.01 48.95 8.41
C TYR A 234 -39.01 47.87 8.80
N TYR A 235 -38.95 46.82 7.99
CA TYR A 235 -37.93 45.79 8.07
C TYR A 235 -37.67 45.22 6.68
N GLU A 236 -36.53 44.55 6.52
CA GLU A 236 -36.16 43.92 5.25
C GLU A 236 -35.95 42.41 5.42
N VAL A 237 -36.18 41.69 4.33
CA VAL A 237 -35.87 40.26 4.23
C VAL A 237 -34.98 40.02 3.02
N GLN A 238 -33.76 39.56 3.25
CA GLN A 238 -32.87 39.10 2.19
C GLN A 238 -33.18 37.64 1.84
N LEU A 239 -33.58 37.38 0.60
CA LEU A 239 -33.72 36.04 0.05
C LEU A 239 -32.45 35.72 -0.75
N PHE A 240 -31.79 34.60 -0.46
CA PHE A 240 -30.57 34.22 -1.19
C PHE A 240 -30.89 33.44 -2.48
N ALA A 241 -29.93 33.40 -3.41
CA ALA A 241 -30.01 32.56 -4.59
C ALA A 241 -30.32 31.09 -4.22
N GLY A 242 -31.19 30.45 -5.03
CA GLY A 242 -31.72 29.11 -4.78
C GLY A 242 -33.02 29.07 -3.98
N CYS A 243 -33.51 30.20 -3.45
CA CYS A 243 -34.79 30.25 -2.74
C CYS A 243 -35.98 30.00 -3.68
N SER A 244 -36.99 29.28 -3.20
CA SER A 244 -38.17 28.87 -3.96
C SER A 244 -39.46 29.10 -3.18
N SER A 245 -40.49 29.51 -3.93
CA SER A 245 -41.83 29.85 -3.44
C SER A 245 -41.84 30.74 -2.18
N PRO A 246 -41.15 31.90 -2.17
CA PRO A 246 -41.09 32.75 -0.99
C PRO A 246 -42.38 33.58 -0.88
N GLN A 247 -43.03 33.53 0.28
CA GLN A 247 -44.12 34.40 0.72
C GLN A 247 -43.61 35.22 1.90
N VAL A 248 -43.35 36.51 1.69
CA VAL A 248 -42.78 37.40 2.71
C VAL A 248 -43.84 38.39 3.20
N GLY A 249 -44.06 38.52 4.51
CA GLY A 249 -44.99 39.52 5.02
C GLY A 249 -45.33 39.43 6.50
N LEU A 250 -46.61 39.57 6.84
CA LEU A 250 -47.08 39.75 8.21
C LEU A 250 -48.13 38.70 8.59
N LEU A 251 -48.13 38.29 9.86
CA LEU A 251 -49.11 37.39 10.46
C LEU A 251 -49.77 38.01 11.69
N THR A 252 -51.02 37.62 11.99
CA THR A 252 -51.66 37.94 13.26
C THR A 252 -51.32 36.92 14.35
N PRO A 253 -51.44 37.28 15.64
CA PRO A 253 -51.34 36.31 16.74
C PRO A 253 -52.31 35.12 16.67
N ALA A 254 -53.41 35.22 15.89
CA ALA A 254 -54.40 34.17 15.71
C ALA A 254 -54.02 33.16 14.60
N PHE A 255 -52.90 33.36 13.91
CA PHE A 255 -52.36 32.39 12.96
C PHE A 255 -52.16 31.02 13.62
N GLN A 256 -52.75 29.97 13.05
CA GLN A 256 -52.65 28.63 13.59
C GLN A 256 -51.21 28.10 13.41
N ARG A 257 -50.53 27.90 14.55
CA ARG A 257 -49.17 27.37 14.61
C ARG A 257 -49.22 25.85 14.63
N MET A 258 -48.51 25.22 13.70
CA MET A 258 -48.36 23.77 13.59
C MET A 258 -46.88 23.44 13.34
N PRO A 259 -45.98 23.75 14.30
CA PRO A 259 -44.58 23.39 14.17
C PRO A 259 -44.43 21.86 14.15
N TYR A 260 -43.48 21.35 13.38
CA TYR A 260 -43.19 19.93 13.19
C TYR A 260 -44.33 19.11 12.57
N VAL A 261 -45.23 19.77 11.84
CA VAL A 261 -46.29 19.14 11.08
C VAL A 261 -46.15 19.56 9.61
N ALA A 262 -46.12 18.59 8.71
CA ALA A 262 -46.11 18.84 7.28
C ALA A 262 -47.33 19.68 6.89
N ASN A 263 -47.10 20.83 6.28
CA ASN A 263 -48.14 21.77 5.92
C ASN A 263 -47.77 22.49 4.62
N THR A 264 -48.76 22.74 3.78
CA THR A 264 -48.61 23.43 2.50
C THR A 264 -49.15 24.86 2.53
N GLN A 265 -49.55 25.37 3.70
CA GLN A 265 -50.07 26.71 3.90
C GLN A 265 -49.09 27.59 4.70
N GLY A 266 -48.85 28.80 4.23
CA GLY A 266 -47.89 29.76 4.75
C GLY A 266 -48.47 31.15 4.95
N VAL A 267 -47.62 32.18 4.85
CA VAL A 267 -48.02 33.57 5.05
C VAL A 267 -48.92 34.02 3.89
N GLY A 268 -50.15 34.42 4.21
CA GLY A 268 -51.14 34.88 3.23
C GLY A 268 -52.11 33.81 2.72
N ASP A 269 -51.86 32.54 3.02
CA ASP A 269 -52.73 31.43 2.59
C ASP A 269 -54.04 31.30 3.40
N ASP A 270 -54.12 32.00 4.54
CA ASP A 270 -55.32 32.12 5.35
C ASP A 270 -55.61 33.59 5.72
N ALA A 271 -56.74 33.83 6.40
CA ALA A 271 -57.18 35.17 6.78
C ALA A 271 -56.27 35.84 7.83
N GLN A 272 -55.28 35.12 8.38
CA GLN A 272 -54.39 35.61 9.42
C GLN A 272 -53.04 36.07 8.87
N GLY A 273 -52.86 36.14 7.54
CA GLY A 273 -51.61 36.58 6.93
C GLY A 273 -51.76 37.46 5.70
N TRP A 274 -50.72 38.24 5.42
CA TRP A 274 -50.56 39.07 4.23
C TRP A 274 -49.13 38.92 3.72
N ALA A 275 -48.92 38.56 2.46
CA ALA A 275 -47.58 38.36 1.90
C ALA A 275 -47.43 38.81 0.45
N VAL A 276 -46.17 39.03 0.06
CA VAL A 276 -45.74 39.16 -1.33
C VAL A 276 -44.95 37.91 -1.75
N ASP A 277 -45.18 37.47 -2.99
CA ASP A 277 -44.45 36.41 -3.68
C ASP A 277 -44.08 36.91 -5.09
N GLY A 278 -42.87 37.43 -5.23
CA GLY A 278 -42.40 37.95 -6.52
C GLY A 278 -41.93 36.88 -7.51
N GLN A 279 -41.81 35.59 -7.12
CA GLN A 279 -41.58 34.53 -8.11
C GLN A 279 -42.83 34.23 -8.93
N ASN A 280 -43.99 34.32 -8.27
CA ASN A 280 -45.29 34.18 -8.90
C ASN A 280 -45.92 35.52 -9.29
N ALA A 281 -45.29 36.64 -8.95
CA ALA A 281 -45.81 38.00 -9.14
C ALA A 281 -47.20 38.16 -8.52
N THR A 282 -47.33 37.74 -7.26
CA THR A 282 -48.61 37.69 -6.54
C THR A 282 -48.52 38.25 -5.12
N LEU A 283 -49.60 38.91 -4.68
CA LEU A 283 -49.91 39.23 -3.29
C LEU A 283 -50.89 38.20 -2.73
N TRP A 284 -50.65 37.70 -1.52
CA TRP A 284 -51.41 36.64 -0.86
C TRP A 284 -52.14 37.16 0.39
N HIS A 285 -53.45 36.93 0.46
CA HIS A 285 -54.25 37.11 1.67
C HIS A 285 -55.51 36.23 1.62
N GLY A 286 -55.84 35.52 2.70
CA GLY A 286 -57.04 34.69 2.76
C GLY A 286 -57.05 33.55 1.72
N GLY A 287 -55.87 33.11 1.26
CA GLY A 287 -55.73 32.14 0.17
C GLY A 287 -56.08 32.71 -1.22
N SER A 288 -56.37 34.01 -1.32
CA SER A 288 -56.62 34.71 -2.57
C SER A 288 -55.34 35.33 -3.10
N MET A 289 -55.12 35.22 -4.42
CA MET A 289 -53.98 35.83 -5.12
C MET A 289 -54.41 37.11 -5.84
N ARG A 290 -53.67 38.21 -5.64
CA ARG A 290 -53.76 39.44 -6.46
C ARG A 290 -52.46 39.65 -7.24
N PRO A 291 -52.47 40.27 -8.43
CA PRO A 291 -51.24 40.57 -9.15
C PRO A 291 -50.30 41.49 -8.35
N CYS A 292 -48.99 41.26 -8.47
CA CYS A 292 -47.91 42.10 -7.94
C CYS A 292 -47.03 42.56 -9.13
N ASN A 293 -46.53 43.79 -9.08
CA ASN A 293 -45.72 44.35 -10.17
C ASN A 293 -44.25 43.93 -10.12
N HIS A 294 -43.80 43.32 -9.02
CA HIS A 294 -42.43 42.83 -8.88
C HIS A 294 -42.30 41.39 -9.36
N ILE A 295 -41.40 41.17 -10.32
CA ILE A 295 -41.01 39.84 -10.80
C ILE A 295 -39.58 39.58 -10.33
N TRP A 296 -39.40 38.54 -9.52
CA TRP A 296 -38.09 38.17 -8.98
C TRP A 296 -37.29 37.32 -9.97
N PRO A 297 -35.97 37.54 -10.06
CA PRO A 297 -35.10 36.84 -11.00
C PRO A 297 -35.07 35.34 -10.68
N SER A 298 -35.47 34.53 -11.64
CA SER A 298 -35.54 33.07 -11.50
C SER A 298 -34.76 32.35 -12.60
N GLU A 299 -34.22 31.17 -12.26
CA GLU A 299 -33.53 30.33 -13.24
C GLU A 299 -34.50 29.97 -14.38
N LYS A 300 -34.03 30.13 -15.64
CA LYS A 300 -34.81 29.71 -16.80
C LYS A 300 -34.99 28.19 -16.73
N PRO A 301 -36.22 27.66 -16.91
CA PRO A 301 -36.39 26.22 -17.01
C PRO A 301 -35.57 25.71 -18.19
N ASP A 302 -34.72 24.72 -17.92
CA ASP A 302 -33.81 24.12 -18.87
C ASP A 302 -34.61 23.54 -20.04
N LEU A 303 -34.62 24.24 -21.18
CA LEU A 303 -35.37 23.86 -22.39
C LEU A 303 -34.66 22.76 -23.20
N GLY A 304 -33.59 22.16 -22.67
CA GLY A 304 -32.72 21.22 -23.37
C GLY A 304 -32.86 19.78 -22.89
N GLN A 305 -34.03 19.13 -23.11
CA GLN A 305 -34.17 17.69 -23.35
C GLN A 305 -35.66 17.34 -23.49
N THR A 306 -36.17 17.40 -24.73
CA THR A 306 -37.41 16.69 -25.11
C THR A 306 -37.00 15.40 -25.84
N PRO A 307 -37.50 14.21 -25.46
CA PRO A 307 -37.48 13.07 -26.35
C PRO A 307 -38.50 13.31 -27.47
N ALA A 308 -38.14 12.84 -28.66
CA ALA A 308 -38.81 13.07 -29.93
C ALA A 308 -40.35 12.94 -29.88
N ALA A 309 -40.99 13.85 -30.60
CA ALA A 309 -42.41 13.83 -30.92
C ALA A 309 -42.85 12.49 -31.52
N THR A 310 -43.99 11.97 -31.06
CA THR A 310 -44.87 11.12 -31.87
C THR A 310 -46.14 11.92 -32.22
N PRO A 311 -46.66 11.85 -33.46
CA PRO A 311 -47.73 12.75 -33.90
C PRO A 311 -49.10 12.05 -34.00
N TRP A 312 -49.92 12.02 -32.94
CA TRP A 312 -51.38 11.78 -32.98
C TRP A 312 -51.96 12.31 -31.65
N GLY A 313 -52.79 13.33 -31.59
CA GLY A 313 -54.22 13.35 -31.94
C GLY A 313 -54.92 14.34 -31.00
N GLY A 314 -55.89 15.09 -31.51
CA GLY A 314 -56.56 16.18 -30.78
C GLY A 314 -57.47 15.72 -29.63
N GLY A 315 -57.64 16.61 -28.65
CA GLY A 315 -58.57 16.44 -27.52
C GLY A 315 -58.75 17.75 -26.76
N LEU A 316 -59.92 18.36 -26.95
CA LEU A 316 -60.44 19.54 -26.27
C LEU A 316 -60.72 19.26 -24.77
N PHE A 317 -60.43 20.25 -23.92
CA PHE A 317 -60.90 20.47 -22.54
C PHE A 317 -60.81 19.31 -21.53
N GLY A 318 -59.85 19.39 -20.60
CA GLY A 318 -59.80 18.58 -19.37
C GLY A 318 -58.87 19.18 -18.29
N ASN A 319 -59.42 19.35 -17.08
CA ASN A 319 -58.86 19.86 -15.80
C ASN A 319 -57.33 19.91 -15.60
N PRO A 320 -56.77 21.00 -15.01
CA PRO A 320 -55.39 21.04 -14.56
C PRO A 320 -55.29 20.62 -13.08
N SER A 321 -55.27 19.31 -12.82
CA SER A 321 -54.82 18.79 -11.51
C SER A 321 -53.89 17.61 -11.76
N GLY A 322 -52.57 17.86 -11.76
CA GLY A 322 -51.59 16.77 -11.77
C GLY A 322 -50.23 17.00 -12.42
N ARG A 323 -49.94 18.15 -13.03
CA ARG A 323 -48.56 18.46 -13.46
C ARG A 323 -47.84 19.25 -12.36
N SER A 324 -46.89 18.58 -11.68
CA SER A 324 -45.85 19.24 -10.89
C SER A 324 -45.09 20.20 -11.82
N GLN A 325 -45.45 21.48 -11.80
CA GLN A 325 -44.55 22.53 -12.29
C GLN A 325 -43.33 22.49 -11.36
N LYS A 326 -42.15 22.26 -11.94
CA LYS A 326 -40.87 22.39 -11.22
C LYS A 326 -40.84 23.78 -10.59
N ALA A 327 -40.77 23.86 -9.27
CA ALA A 327 -40.76 25.13 -8.55
C ALA A 327 -39.62 26.01 -9.08
N ARG A 328 -39.93 27.27 -9.41
CA ARG A 328 -38.91 28.25 -9.82
C ARG A 328 -38.02 28.57 -8.61
N VAL A 329 -36.71 28.66 -8.85
CA VAL A 329 -35.71 29.06 -7.84
C VAL A 329 -35.12 30.41 -8.22
N LEU A 330 -34.77 31.24 -7.23
CA LEU A 330 -34.13 32.52 -7.45
C LEU A 330 -32.73 32.33 -8.06
N SER A 331 -32.42 33.05 -9.14
CA SER A 331 -31.09 32.97 -9.78
C SER A 331 -30.04 33.84 -9.08
N GLU A 332 -30.47 34.82 -8.30
CA GLU A 332 -29.61 35.72 -7.52
C GLU A 332 -30.27 36.11 -6.20
N ALA A 333 -29.52 36.71 -5.29
CA ALA A 333 -30.06 37.19 -4.02
C ALA A 333 -30.81 38.51 -4.21
N ILE A 334 -31.93 38.67 -3.50
CA ILE A 334 -32.75 39.89 -3.51
C ILE A 334 -33.08 40.34 -2.09
N VAL A 335 -33.44 41.60 -1.93
CA VAL A 335 -33.90 42.18 -0.67
C VAL A 335 -35.34 42.66 -0.82
N VAL A 336 -36.23 42.17 0.03
CA VAL A 336 -37.64 42.56 0.07
C VAL A 336 -37.82 43.52 1.24
N GLY A 337 -38.23 44.75 0.97
CA GLY A 337 -38.58 45.71 2.02
C GLY A 337 -40.07 45.64 2.37
N ILE A 338 -40.40 45.72 3.65
CA ILE A 338 -41.78 45.63 4.14
C ILE A 338 -42.07 46.84 5.02
N ALA A 339 -42.92 47.74 4.52
CA ALA A 339 -43.35 48.94 5.23
C ALA A 339 -44.81 48.80 5.64
N VAL A 340 -45.06 48.80 6.96
CA VAL A 340 -46.40 48.69 7.53
C VAL A 340 -46.73 49.94 8.33
N ASP A 341 -47.92 50.48 8.07
CA ASP A 341 -48.52 51.53 8.88
C ASP A 341 -49.83 50.95 9.46
N LEU A 342 -49.77 50.60 10.74
CA LEU A 342 -50.91 50.00 11.44
C LEU A 342 -51.96 51.05 11.81
N ASP A 343 -51.60 52.34 11.86
CA ASP A 343 -52.50 53.42 12.25
C ASP A 343 -53.50 53.75 11.13
N ILE A 344 -53.03 53.77 9.87
CA ILE A 344 -53.90 53.92 8.68
C ILE A 344 -54.20 52.59 7.98
N ARG A 345 -53.68 51.48 8.51
CA ARG A 345 -53.94 50.10 8.05
C ARG A 345 -53.51 49.87 6.60
N THR A 346 -52.24 50.16 6.31
CA THR A 346 -51.65 49.97 4.99
C THR A 346 -50.36 49.16 5.04
N LEU A 347 -50.15 48.29 4.05
CA LEU A 347 -48.92 47.51 3.85
C LEU A 347 -48.36 47.75 2.45
N ARG A 348 -47.05 47.94 2.35
CA ARG A 348 -46.31 48.12 1.09
C ARG A 348 -45.08 47.24 1.05
N PHE A 349 -44.69 46.83 -0.16
CA PHE A 349 -43.50 46.03 -0.41
C PHE A 349 -42.53 46.74 -1.37
N SER A 350 -41.25 46.41 -1.28
CA SER A 350 -40.23 46.78 -2.26
C SER A 350 -39.38 45.58 -2.66
N THR A 351 -38.79 45.63 -3.85
CA THR A 351 -37.75 44.68 -4.29
C THR A 351 -36.47 45.45 -4.60
N ASN A 352 -35.37 45.13 -3.92
CA ASN A 352 -34.07 45.81 -4.03
C ASN A 352 -34.18 47.34 -3.91
N GLY A 353 -35.09 47.82 -3.05
CA GLY A 353 -35.33 49.25 -2.80
C GLY A 353 -36.31 49.93 -3.75
N GLU A 354 -36.80 49.24 -4.80
CA GLU A 354 -37.85 49.74 -5.67
C GLU A 354 -39.23 49.44 -5.06
N TRP A 355 -39.98 50.49 -4.72
CA TRP A 355 -41.29 50.40 -4.05
C TRP A 355 -42.45 50.27 -5.05
N GLU A 356 -43.50 49.54 -4.67
CA GLU A 356 -44.77 49.55 -5.40
C GLU A 356 -45.44 50.93 -5.35
N GLU A 357 -45.92 51.40 -6.51
CA GLU A 357 -46.66 52.66 -6.62
C GLU A 357 -47.96 52.62 -5.77
N GLU A 358 -48.73 51.55 -5.94
CA GLU A 358 -49.97 51.31 -5.20
C GLU A 358 -49.72 50.66 -3.84
N VAL A 359 -50.70 50.80 -2.94
CA VAL A 359 -50.68 50.13 -1.64
C VAL A 359 -51.03 48.66 -1.84
N ALA A 360 -50.15 47.75 -1.43
CA ALA A 360 -50.34 46.31 -1.59
C ALA A 360 -51.54 45.77 -0.81
N PHE A 361 -51.75 46.27 0.42
CA PHE A 361 -52.93 45.98 1.23
C PHE A 361 -53.42 47.22 1.97
N GLY A 362 -54.70 47.54 1.84
CA GLY A 362 -55.31 48.75 2.39
C GLY A 362 -56.20 48.50 3.61
N LYS A 363 -56.85 49.57 4.08
CA LYS A 363 -57.75 49.55 5.26
C LYS A 363 -58.91 48.55 5.16
N ASP A 364 -59.29 48.16 3.95
CA ASP A 364 -60.37 47.20 3.71
C ASP A 364 -59.86 45.75 3.79
N ASP A 365 -58.55 45.53 3.59
CA ASP A 365 -57.88 44.24 3.72
C ASP A 365 -57.41 43.97 5.16
N ILE A 366 -57.20 45.03 5.95
CA ILE A 366 -56.65 44.98 7.31
C ILE A 366 -57.72 45.44 8.32
N PRO A 367 -58.31 44.52 9.12
CA PRO A 367 -59.31 44.87 10.12
C PRO A 367 -58.79 45.85 11.18
N GLU A 368 -59.66 46.70 11.70
CA GLU A 368 -59.30 47.66 12.75
C GLU A 368 -58.84 46.95 14.04
N GLY A 369 -57.79 47.45 14.67
CA GLY A 369 -57.21 46.88 15.89
C GLY A 369 -56.39 45.59 15.68
N THR A 370 -56.15 45.17 14.43
CA THR A 370 -55.36 43.97 14.12
C THR A 370 -53.94 44.10 14.62
N ALA A 371 -53.51 43.13 15.45
CA ALA A 371 -52.11 42.99 15.82
C ALA A 371 -51.37 42.19 14.74
N MET A 372 -50.18 42.62 14.34
CA MET A 372 -49.37 41.94 13.31
C MET A 372 -47.92 41.76 13.75
N PHE A 373 -47.26 40.72 13.25
CA PHE A 373 -45.83 40.48 13.42
C PHE A 373 -45.15 39.98 12.12
N PRO A 374 -43.83 40.19 11.95
CA PRO A 374 -43.06 39.75 10.78
C PRO A 374 -43.00 38.23 10.62
N ALA A 375 -43.19 37.75 9.39
CA ALA A 375 -43.15 36.33 9.05
C ALA A 375 -42.73 36.09 7.59
N ILE A 376 -42.27 34.87 7.32
CA ILE A 376 -41.91 34.42 5.97
C ILE A 376 -42.20 32.93 5.83
N SER A 377 -42.75 32.53 4.68
CA SER A 377 -42.79 31.13 4.22
C SER A 377 -41.90 30.96 3.01
N PHE A 378 -41.02 29.96 3.00
CA PHE A 378 -40.11 29.75 1.87
C PHE A 378 -39.44 28.37 1.96
N LYS A 379 -38.86 27.95 0.82
CA LYS A 379 -37.84 26.90 0.78
C LYS A 379 -36.55 27.47 0.21
N GLY A 380 -35.51 27.60 1.01
CA GLY A 380 -34.19 28.09 0.62
C GLY A 380 -33.44 28.66 1.80
N ARG A 381 -32.81 29.82 1.60
CA ARG A 381 -32.16 30.60 2.65
C ARG A 381 -32.72 32.02 2.67
N ALA A 382 -32.93 32.56 3.85
CA ALA A 382 -33.37 33.94 4.05
C ALA A 382 -32.68 34.58 5.26
N ALA A 383 -32.75 35.90 5.39
CA ALA A 383 -32.35 36.62 6.59
C ALA A 383 -33.23 37.86 6.78
N VAL A 384 -33.55 38.20 8.02
CA VAL A 384 -34.41 39.33 8.40
C VAL A 384 -33.58 40.43 9.06
N MET A 385 -33.80 41.67 8.65
CA MET A 385 -33.05 42.84 9.07
C MET A 385 -34.01 43.85 9.71
N PHE A 386 -33.79 44.14 10.99
CA PHE A 386 -34.59 45.10 11.75
C PHE A 386 -33.83 46.38 12.10
N ALA A 387 -32.51 46.28 12.33
CA ALA A 387 -31.70 47.39 12.79
C ALA A 387 -31.35 48.35 11.64
N PRO A 388 -31.43 49.67 11.84
CA PRO A 388 -31.10 50.66 10.81
C PRO A 388 -29.69 50.53 10.21
N THR A 389 -28.74 49.95 10.94
CA THR A 389 -27.36 49.69 10.47
C THR A 389 -27.28 48.55 9.45
N ASP A 390 -28.27 47.66 9.43
CA ASP A 390 -28.25 46.43 8.63
C ASP A 390 -29.19 46.52 7.42
N LEU A 391 -30.11 47.50 7.40
CA LEU A 391 -30.99 47.77 6.26
C LEU A 391 -30.20 48.22 5.04
N LYS A 392 -30.45 47.59 3.89
CA LYS A 392 -29.77 47.91 2.63
C LYS A 392 -30.45 49.03 1.86
N HIS A 393 -31.75 49.22 2.07
CA HIS A 393 -32.57 50.18 1.36
C HIS A 393 -33.35 51.08 2.33
N ALA A 394 -33.73 52.27 1.86
CA ALA A 394 -34.52 53.20 2.65
C ALA A 394 -36.01 52.81 2.64
N PRO A 395 -36.74 53.05 3.76
CA PRO A 395 -38.21 52.96 3.77
C PRO A 395 -38.83 53.97 2.79
N PRO A 396 -40.10 53.81 2.39
CA PRO A 396 -40.71 54.70 1.42
C PRO A 396 -40.98 56.07 2.03
N GLU A 397 -40.74 57.12 1.25
CA GLU A 397 -41.08 58.51 1.61
C GLU A 397 -42.55 58.78 1.30
N ILE A 398 -43.41 58.70 2.32
CA ILE A 398 -44.86 58.89 2.19
C ILE A 398 -45.33 59.93 3.20
N ASP A 399 -46.32 60.75 2.80
CA ASP A 399 -46.98 61.71 3.68
C ASP A 399 -47.54 61.03 4.95
N GLY A 400 -47.20 61.56 6.13
CA GLY A 400 -47.76 61.16 7.42
C GLY A 400 -46.76 60.73 8.51
N GLY A 401 -45.45 60.74 8.27
CA GLY A 401 -44.43 60.46 9.30
C GLY A 401 -43.45 59.32 8.97
N LYS A 402 -42.31 59.29 9.68
CA LYS A 402 -41.16 58.40 9.44
C LYS A 402 -41.41 56.97 9.93
N PHE A 403 -41.06 55.97 9.12
CA PHE A 403 -41.02 54.57 9.54
C PHE A 403 -39.91 54.34 10.57
N THR A 404 -40.22 53.61 11.63
CA THR A 404 -39.29 53.28 12.72
C THR A 404 -38.91 51.81 12.71
N GLN A 405 -37.85 51.48 13.45
CA GLN A 405 -37.49 50.09 13.74
C GLN A 405 -38.62 49.43 14.54
N TRP A 406 -38.83 48.14 14.26
CA TRP A 406 -39.82 47.34 14.97
C TRP A 406 -39.43 47.22 16.47
N PRO A 407 -40.34 47.43 17.44
CA PRO A 407 -40.00 47.44 18.86
C PRO A 407 -39.53 46.05 19.35
N SER A 408 -38.58 46.03 20.29
CA SER A 408 -38.09 44.79 20.94
C SER A 408 -37.44 43.76 20.00
N THR A 409 -36.97 44.19 18.82
CA THR A 409 -36.25 43.32 17.88
C THR A 409 -34.85 42.97 18.37
N PRO A 410 -34.34 41.77 18.03
CA PRO A 410 -32.92 41.47 18.16
C PRO A 410 -32.07 42.43 17.33
N GLY A 411 -30.88 42.79 17.84
CA GLY A 411 -29.88 43.53 17.06
C GLY A 411 -29.14 42.61 16.08
N GLY A 412 -28.73 43.14 14.93
CA GLY A 412 -28.02 42.39 13.90
C GLY A 412 -28.94 41.70 12.89
N LEU A 413 -28.31 41.02 11.93
CA LEU A 413 -28.96 40.19 10.91
C LEU A 413 -29.52 38.89 11.52
N VAL A 414 -30.84 38.68 11.44
CA VAL A 414 -31.47 37.42 11.89
C VAL A 414 -31.52 36.44 10.72
N ARG A 415 -30.54 35.56 10.65
CA ARG A 415 -30.45 34.54 9.60
C ARG A 415 -31.46 33.42 9.80
N ILE A 416 -32.20 33.10 8.73
CA ILE A 416 -33.15 31.99 8.62
C ILE A 416 -32.55 30.96 7.66
N ASP A 417 -31.38 30.43 8.03
CA ASP A 417 -30.69 29.38 7.30
C ASP A 417 -29.81 28.53 8.24
N CYS A 418 -30.40 27.47 8.81
CA CYS A 418 -29.82 26.22 9.34
C CYS A 418 -28.36 26.21 9.93
N PRO A 419 -28.07 25.27 10.86
CA PRO A 419 -27.36 25.47 12.16
C PRO A 419 -26.42 26.67 12.30
N ASP A 420 -26.37 27.23 13.50
CA ASP A 420 -25.29 28.12 13.91
C ASP A 420 -23.92 27.49 13.63
N LEU A 421 -23.13 28.17 12.80
CA LEU A 421 -21.70 27.91 12.71
C LEU A 421 -21.04 28.64 13.87
N GLY A 422 -20.23 27.91 14.65
CA GLY A 422 -19.44 28.52 15.69
C GLY A 422 -18.23 29.25 15.10
N SER A 423 -17.61 30.08 15.92
CA SER A 423 -16.35 30.74 15.60
C SER A 423 -15.22 30.09 16.38
N SER A 424 -14.18 29.61 15.68
CA SER A 424 -12.99 29.05 16.32
C SER A 424 -12.17 30.11 17.06
N GLN A 425 -12.45 31.39 16.85
CA GLN A 425 -11.81 32.49 17.60
C GLN A 425 -12.19 32.49 19.08
N ILE A 426 -13.34 31.89 19.43
CA ILE A 426 -13.80 31.72 20.82
C ILE A 426 -12.94 30.69 21.56
N LEU A 427 -12.30 29.76 20.83
CA LEU A 427 -11.43 28.76 21.44
C LEU A 427 -10.22 29.45 22.08
N ASN A 428 -9.95 29.16 23.35
CA ASN A 428 -8.73 29.62 24.00
C ASN A 428 -7.54 28.81 23.48
N LEU A 429 -7.72 27.49 23.37
CA LEU A 429 -6.75 26.54 22.84
C LEU A 429 -7.44 25.64 21.80
N HIS A 430 -6.69 25.27 20.77
CA HIS A 430 -7.15 24.24 19.84
C HIS A 430 -7.28 22.89 20.56
N LYS A 431 -8.16 22.02 20.07
CA LYS A 431 -8.34 20.69 20.63
C LYS A 431 -7.60 19.72 19.73
N GLU A 432 -6.44 19.26 20.20
CA GLU A 432 -5.56 18.40 19.42
C GLU A 432 -6.13 16.97 19.36
N VAL A 433 -5.94 16.33 18.21
CA VAL A 433 -6.37 14.96 17.92
C VAL A 433 -5.15 14.15 17.55
N GLN A 434 -4.93 13.03 18.23
CA GLN A 434 -3.91 12.06 17.83
C GLN A 434 -4.61 10.89 17.14
N VAL A 435 -4.32 10.69 15.85
CA VAL A 435 -4.87 9.63 15.00
C VAL A 435 -3.90 8.45 15.02
N HIS A 436 -4.33 7.32 15.56
CA HIS A 436 -3.54 6.11 15.63
C HIS A 436 -3.61 5.33 14.31
N GLY A 437 -2.46 4.95 13.74
CA GLY A 437 -2.37 4.25 12.46
C GLY A 437 -2.26 5.16 11.24
N GLU A 438 -2.13 4.57 10.05
CA GLU A 438 -1.92 5.36 8.84
C GLU A 438 -3.15 6.21 8.47
N VAL A 439 -2.90 7.37 7.87
CA VAL A 439 -3.94 8.21 7.25
C VAL A 439 -3.74 8.11 5.75
N ASN A 440 -4.45 7.18 5.11
CA ASN A 440 -4.40 7.04 3.67
C ASN A 440 -5.27 8.12 3.03
N LEU A 441 -4.70 8.89 2.09
CA LEU A 441 -5.34 10.03 1.47
C LEU A 441 -6.64 9.67 0.76
N LYS A 442 -6.68 8.55 0.02
CA LYS A 442 -7.89 8.11 -0.70
C LYS A 442 -8.97 7.57 0.24
N ARG A 443 -8.58 6.84 1.29
CA ARG A 443 -9.52 6.17 2.21
C ARG A 443 -10.03 7.11 3.30
N ASN A 444 -9.14 7.91 3.89
CA ASN A 444 -9.36 8.59 5.15
C ASN A 444 -9.59 10.10 5.01
N VAL A 445 -9.50 10.66 3.81
CA VAL A 445 -9.88 12.05 3.56
C VAL A 445 -11.24 12.06 2.87
N GLN A 446 -12.16 12.85 3.42
CA GLN A 446 -13.47 13.07 2.84
C GLN A 446 -13.43 14.24 1.86
N ARG A 447 -12.77 15.33 2.25
CA ARG A 447 -12.87 16.62 1.56
C ARG A 447 -11.60 17.44 1.70
N LEU A 448 -11.30 18.20 0.64
CA LEU A 448 -10.38 19.34 0.67
C LEU A 448 -11.19 20.63 0.77
N VAL A 449 -10.92 21.44 1.80
CA VAL A 449 -11.43 22.81 1.90
C VAL A 449 -10.29 23.78 1.59
N ALA A 450 -10.35 24.36 0.39
CA ALA A 450 -9.29 25.23 -0.13
C ALA A 450 -9.51 26.68 0.29
N ASN A 451 -8.43 27.36 0.67
CA ASN A 451 -8.46 28.78 1.01
C ASN A 451 -8.92 29.63 -0.19
N ASP A 452 -9.73 30.66 0.06
CA ASP A 452 -10.29 31.50 -1.00
C ASP A 452 -9.22 32.31 -1.76
N LYS A 453 -7.98 32.45 -1.22
CA LYS A 453 -6.85 33.09 -1.95
C LYS A 453 -6.58 32.44 -3.32
N TYR A 454 -6.80 31.12 -3.44
CA TYR A 454 -6.58 30.39 -4.69
C TYR A 454 -7.67 30.68 -5.73
N ARG A 455 -8.83 31.13 -5.26
CA ARG A 455 -9.96 31.62 -6.07
C ARG A 455 -9.76 33.08 -6.48
N VAL A 456 -9.34 33.95 -5.55
CA VAL A 456 -9.38 35.42 -5.71
C VAL A 456 -8.11 36.04 -6.32
N LYS A 457 -6.93 35.39 -6.23
CA LYS A 457 -5.68 35.99 -6.77
C LYS A 457 -5.82 36.40 -8.25
N PRO A 458 -5.65 37.68 -8.63
CA PRO A 458 -5.70 38.10 -10.03
C PRO A 458 -4.62 37.38 -10.83
N LYS A 459 -4.97 36.94 -12.05
CA LYS A 459 -4.10 36.15 -12.94
C LYS A 459 -2.69 36.75 -13.15
N THR A 460 -2.51 38.05 -12.91
CA THR A 460 -1.28 38.81 -13.17
C THR A 460 -0.25 38.79 -12.03
N ASN A 461 -0.65 38.54 -10.79
CA ASN A 461 0.24 38.57 -9.60
C ASN A 461 0.69 37.20 -9.12
N ARG A 462 0.44 36.15 -9.92
CA ARG A 462 0.79 34.80 -9.54
C ARG A 462 2.18 34.43 -10.09
N SER A 463 3.00 33.73 -9.31
CA SER A 463 4.30 33.21 -9.72
C SER A 463 4.17 32.28 -10.94
N PHE A 464 4.49 32.80 -12.14
CA PHE A 464 4.41 32.07 -13.41
C PHE A 464 5.55 31.04 -13.60
N GLY A 465 5.81 30.20 -12.60
CA GLY A 465 6.68 29.06 -12.75
C GLY A 465 6.10 28.07 -13.76
N LEU A 466 6.92 27.52 -14.65
CA LEU A 466 6.57 26.38 -15.50
C LEU A 466 7.45 25.20 -15.12
N ILE A 467 6.83 24.05 -14.88
CA ILE A 467 7.55 22.79 -14.77
C ILE A 467 7.52 22.12 -16.13
N VAL A 468 8.68 21.81 -16.67
CA VAL A 468 8.83 21.05 -17.90
C VAL A 468 9.27 19.65 -17.54
N THR A 469 8.52 18.64 -17.98
CA THR A 469 8.93 17.23 -17.86
C THR A 469 9.06 16.59 -19.23
N ASN A 470 9.75 15.45 -19.32
CA ASN A 470 10.00 14.71 -20.57
C ASN A 470 10.70 15.55 -21.66
N ALA A 471 11.59 16.46 -21.27
CA ALA A 471 12.31 17.33 -22.22
C ALA A 471 13.83 17.15 -22.15
N GLY A 472 14.31 16.02 -21.62
CA GLY A 472 15.74 15.75 -21.44
C GLY A 472 16.40 16.87 -20.63
N ILE A 473 17.44 17.50 -21.19
CA ILE A 473 18.16 18.64 -20.61
C ILE A 473 17.29 19.88 -20.37
N CYS A 474 16.15 20.00 -21.07
CA CYS A 474 15.20 21.08 -20.89
C CYS A 474 14.17 20.78 -19.78
N SER A 475 14.23 19.62 -19.12
CA SER A 475 13.32 19.30 -18.02
C SER A 475 13.74 20.07 -16.77
N GLY A 476 12.77 20.60 -16.03
CA GLY A 476 13.03 21.34 -14.78
C GLY A 476 12.03 22.47 -14.55
N MET A 477 12.28 23.26 -13.52
CA MET A 477 11.47 24.41 -13.17
C MET A 477 12.01 25.68 -13.85
N TYR A 478 11.14 26.33 -14.60
CA TYR A 478 11.40 27.59 -15.29
C TYR A 478 10.68 28.71 -14.56
N HIS A 479 11.39 29.82 -14.35
CA HIS A 479 10.82 31.04 -13.81
C HIS A 479 10.61 32.04 -14.94
N ARG A 480 9.51 32.79 -14.92
CA ARG A 480 9.31 33.91 -15.82
C ARG A 480 10.32 35.01 -15.48
N VAL A 481 11.24 35.30 -16.40
CA VAL A 481 12.33 36.28 -16.20
C VAL A 481 12.13 37.57 -17.01
N GLY A 482 11.10 37.64 -17.84
CA GLY A 482 10.79 38.84 -18.62
C GLY A 482 9.87 38.55 -19.80
N ALA A 483 10.16 39.21 -20.92
CA ALA A 483 9.51 38.99 -22.20
C ALA A 483 10.54 38.88 -23.34
N HIS A 484 10.22 38.07 -24.34
CA HIS A 484 10.96 37.96 -25.60
C HIS A 484 9.95 38.09 -26.74
N GLU A 485 10.17 39.03 -27.65
CA GLU A 485 9.27 39.32 -28.79
C GLU A 485 7.80 39.55 -28.36
N GLY A 486 7.61 40.29 -27.26
CA GLY A 486 6.28 40.66 -26.75
C GLY A 486 5.54 39.58 -25.96
N LYS A 487 6.08 38.37 -25.83
CA LYS A 487 5.51 37.27 -25.04
C LYS A 487 6.38 36.92 -23.83
N PRO A 488 5.85 36.26 -22.78
CA PRO A 488 6.63 35.85 -21.62
C PRO A 488 7.88 35.01 -21.96
N LEU A 489 9.01 35.33 -21.33
CA LEU A 489 10.24 34.55 -21.38
C LEU A 489 10.40 33.78 -20.06
N TYR A 490 10.61 32.47 -20.16
CA TYR A 490 10.85 31.61 -19.01
C TYR A 490 12.28 31.05 -19.05
N LYS A 491 12.92 30.92 -17.89
CA LYS A 491 14.32 30.50 -17.76
C LYS A 491 14.53 29.62 -16.52
N THR A 492 15.32 28.56 -16.67
CA THR A 492 15.80 27.75 -15.53
C THR A 492 17.09 28.35 -14.95
N PRO A 493 17.46 28.02 -13.69
CA PRO A 493 18.77 28.40 -13.14
C PRO A 493 19.96 27.98 -14.00
N ASN A 494 19.83 26.89 -14.76
CA ASN A 494 20.89 26.30 -15.58
C ASN A 494 20.93 26.89 -17.00
N GLY A 495 20.11 27.90 -17.29
CA GLY A 495 20.11 28.63 -18.54
C GLY A 495 19.24 28.05 -19.64
N ALA A 496 18.45 27.00 -19.38
CA ALA A 496 17.44 26.56 -20.33
C ALA A 496 16.32 27.60 -20.43
N VAL A 497 15.78 27.82 -21.63
CA VAL A 497 14.79 28.88 -21.88
C VAL A 497 13.58 28.38 -22.65
N ILE A 498 12.40 28.93 -22.33
CA ILE A 498 11.18 28.85 -23.15
C ILE A 498 10.82 30.27 -23.60
N PHE A 499 10.71 30.45 -24.91
CA PHE A 499 10.49 31.75 -25.54
C PHE A 499 9.57 31.65 -26.75
N TRP A 500 9.01 32.78 -27.16
CA TRP A 500 8.15 32.89 -28.32
C TRP A 500 8.96 33.19 -29.59
N ASP A 501 8.64 32.50 -30.68
CA ASP A 501 9.15 32.83 -32.02
C ASP A 501 8.03 33.41 -32.90
N PRO A 502 8.02 34.73 -33.14
CA PRO A 502 6.99 35.37 -33.94
C PRO A 502 7.02 34.94 -35.41
N LYS A 503 8.18 34.51 -35.95
CA LYS A 503 8.28 34.09 -37.36
C LYS A 503 7.59 32.76 -37.61
N GLY A 504 7.68 31.85 -36.64
CA GLY A 504 7.03 30.54 -36.71
C GLY A 504 5.60 30.55 -36.20
N ASN A 505 5.19 31.55 -35.42
CA ASN A 505 4.00 31.52 -34.57
C ASN A 505 4.02 30.30 -33.62
N LEU A 506 5.19 30.04 -33.02
CA LEU A 506 5.46 28.86 -32.19
C LEU A 506 6.17 29.27 -30.90
N TRP A 507 5.89 28.54 -29.84
CA TRP A 507 6.72 28.50 -28.64
C TRP A 507 7.92 27.59 -28.89
N LYS A 508 9.10 27.98 -28.39
CA LYS A 508 10.35 27.25 -28.49
C LYS A 508 10.95 27.03 -27.12
N MET A 509 11.59 25.88 -26.93
CA MET A 509 12.41 25.57 -25.77
C MET A 509 13.85 25.27 -26.20
N ASN A 510 14.84 25.63 -25.38
CA ASN A 510 16.25 25.34 -25.63
C ASN A 510 16.99 25.06 -24.31
N GLY A 511 17.97 24.17 -24.34
CA GLY A 511 18.76 23.77 -23.15
C GLY A 511 19.78 24.82 -22.72
N VAL A 512 20.00 25.84 -23.55
CA VAL A 512 20.86 26.99 -23.29
C VAL A 512 20.15 28.27 -23.74
N GLU A 513 20.56 29.42 -23.20
CA GLU A 513 19.98 30.74 -23.51
C GLU A 513 20.42 31.21 -24.91
N LYS A 514 19.93 30.51 -25.94
CA LYS A 514 20.14 30.83 -27.35
C LYS A 514 18.80 30.85 -28.08
N PHE A 515 18.35 32.04 -28.44
CA PHE A 515 17.06 32.26 -29.12
C PHE A 515 17.07 31.89 -30.63
N THR A 516 18.24 31.61 -31.19
CA THR A 516 18.41 31.28 -32.62
C THR A 516 18.25 29.79 -32.94
N SER A 517 18.22 28.93 -31.92
CA SER A 517 18.05 27.48 -32.05
C SER A 517 16.93 27.00 -31.14
N CYS A 518 16.36 25.82 -31.44
CA CYS A 518 15.36 25.21 -30.57
C CYS A 518 15.66 23.72 -30.37
N PHE A 519 15.55 23.30 -29.12
CA PHE A 519 15.50 21.90 -28.72
C PHE A 519 14.09 21.32 -28.83
N GLY A 520 13.04 22.13 -28.71
CA GLY A 520 11.65 21.70 -28.90
C GLY A 520 10.75 22.88 -29.27
N TYR A 521 9.61 22.62 -29.88
CA TYR A 521 8.67 23.66 -30.28
C TYR A 521 7.21 23.21 -30.20
N ALA A 522 6.28 24.13 -29.93
CA ALA A 522 4.85 23.86 -29.86
C ALA A 522 4.05 25.03 -30.44
N ALA A 523 2.93 24.73 -31.11
CA ALA A 523 2.00 25.77 -31.57
C ALA A 523 1.22 26.35 -30.38
N ALA A 524 0.97 27.67 -30.40
CA ALA A 524 0.19 28.33 -29.37
C ALA A 524 -1.19 27.66 -29.17
N ASP A 525 -1.60 27.49 -27.92
CA ASP A 525 -2.97 27.05 -27.61
C ASP A 525 -3.96 28.15 -28.01
N LYS A 526 -5.04 27.77 -28.70
CA LYS A 526 -6.11 28.72 -29.10
C LYS A 526 -6.75 29.39 -27.90
N ALA A 527 -6.85 28.69 -26.76
CA ALA A 527 -7.44 29.22 -25.54
C ALA A 527 -6.49 30.16 -24.77
N THR A 528 -5.18 29.92 -24.87
CA THR A 528 -4.15 30.67 -24.13
C THR A 528 -2.93 30.99 -25.01
N PRO A 529 -3.09 31.84 -26.05
CA PRO A 529 -2.02 32.12 -27.01
C PRO A 529 -0.88 32.99 -26.42
N GLU A 530 -1.09 33.55 -25.23
CA GLU A 530 -0.09 34.32 -24.49
C GLU A 530 0.87 33.45 -23.66
N GLU A 531 0.68 32.12 -23.65
CA GLU A 531 1.45 31.22 -22.78
C GLU A 531 1.98 29.98 -23.51
N PRO A 532 3.07 29.38 -23.02
CA PRO A 532 3.56 28.11 -23.53
C PRO A 532 2.49 27.01 -23.43
N PRO A 533 2.28 26.21 -24.49
CA PRO A 533 1.28 25.15 -24.50
C PRO A 533 1.61 24.08 -23.46
N ARG A 534 0.58 23.51 -22.82
CA ARG A 534 0.80 22.44 -21.84
C ARG A 534 1.23 21.13 -22.48
N GLN A 535 0.77 20.88 -23.71
CA GLN A 535 1.01 19.68 -24.50
C GLN A 535 1.29 20.05 -25.96
N GLY A 536 1.61 19.06 -26.79
CA GLY A 536 1.83 19.28 -28.23
C GLY A 536 3.24 19.75 -28.60
N TRP A 537 4.18 19.66 -27.66
CA TRP A 537 5.59 19.90 -27.94
C TRP A 537 6.16 18.84 -28.88
N ARG A 538 6.79 19.31 -29.95
CA ARG A 538 7.54 18.53 -30.92
C ARG A 538 9.02 18.69 -30.65
N LEU A 539 9.72 17.56 -30.71
CA LEU A 539 11.17 17.50 -30.61
C LEU A 539 11.78 17.32 -32.01
N PRO A 540 12.98 17.84 -32.27
CA PRO A 540 13.72 17.53 -33.48
C PRO A 540 14.06 16.03 -33.51
N ASP A 541 14.23 15.49 -34.70
CA ASP A 541 14.50 14.07 -34.94
C ASP A 541 15.71 13.57 -34.13
N GLU A 542 16.75 14.41 -33.97
CA GLU A 542 17.95 14.14 -33.17
C GLU A 542 17.64 13.85 -31.69
N ALA A 543 16.67 14.57 -31.12
CA ALA A 543 16.31 14.44 -29.71
C ALA A 543 15.43 13.21 -29.45
N GLN A 544 14.84 12.62 -30.49
CA GLN A 544 14.00 11.41 -30.41
C GLN A 544 14.78 10.11 -30.60
N GLY A 545 16.10 10.18 -30.65
CA GLY A 545 17.00 9.04 -30.74
C GLY A 545 17.78 9.05 -32.04
N VAL A 546 19.10 9.08 -31.95
CA VAL A 546 20.00 9.09 -33.11
C VAL A 546 21.29 8.32 -32.80
N MET A 547 21.76 7.52 -33.76
CA MET A 547 23.02 6.80 -33.63
C MET A 547 23.83 6.82 -34.93
N ASP A 548 25.10 6.44 -34.83
CA ASP A 548 25.99 6.29 -35.98
C ASP A 548 25.48 5.20 -36.95
N LYS A 549 25.53 5.49 -38.25
CA LYS A 549 25.05 4.56 -39.28
C LYS A 549 25.77 3.23 -39.25
N THR A 550 27.09 3.22 -39.07
CA THR A 550 27.86 1.97 -39.07
C THR A 550 27.51 1.10 -37.88
N ALA A 551 27.33 1.71 -36.71
CA ALA A 551 26.88 1.02 -35.51
C ALA A 551 25.48 0.41 -35.68
N PHE A 552 24.53 1.16 -36.25
CA PHE A 552 23.20 0.66 -36.55
C PHE A 552 23.24 -0.52 -37.53
N GLN A 553 23.97 -0.39 -38.65
CA GLN A 553 24.05 -1.45 -39.66
C GLN A 553 24.66 -2.74 -39.10
N SER A 554 25.76 -2.65 -38.35
CA SER A 554 26.38 -3.81 -37.69
C SER A 554 25.42 -4.47 -36.70
N ALA A 555 24.66 -3.68 -35.95
CA ALA A 555 23.69 -4.21 -35.00
C ALA A 555 22.51 -4.93 -35.65
N MET A 556 22.00 -4.39 -36.76
CA MET A 556 20.92 -5.06 -37.49
C MET A 556 21.39 -6.37 -38.12
N GLN A 557 22.62 -6.42 -38.63
CA GLN A 557 23.22 -7.65 -39.15
C GLN A 557 23.41 -8.70 -38.05
N GLU A 558 23.94 -8.31 -36.89
CA GLU A 558 24.12 -9.22 -35.74
C GLU A 558 22.79 -9.72 -35.18
N ALA A 559 21.75 -8.88 -35.25
CA ALA A 559 20.37 -9.28 -34.94
C ALA A 559 19.76 -10.27 -35.95
N GLY A 560 20.46 -10.61 -37.04
CA GLY A 560 20.00 -11.56 -38.06
C GLY A 560 19.11 -10.95 -39.15
N LEU A 561 19.10 -9.63 -39.29
CA LEU A 561 18.33 -8.95 -40.33
C LEU A 561 19.02 -9.11 -41.71
N LYS A 562 18.24 -9.33 -42.76
CA LYS A 562 18.78 -9.45 -44.13
C LYS A 562 19.36 -8.12 -44.58
N GLN A 563 20.46 -8.16 -45.34
CA GLN A 563 21.16 -6.95 -45.81
C GLN A 563 20.24 -5.98 -46.56
N GLU A 564 19.30 -6.49 -47.37
CA GLU A 564 18.31 -5.69 -48.10
C GLU A 564 17.42 -4.87 -47.15
N ASP A 565 16.97 -5.47 -46.04
CA ASP A 565 16.17 -4.79 -45.02
C ASP A 565 17.00 -3.76 -44.25
N VAL A 566 18.27 -4.08 -43.93
CA VAL A 566 19.22 -3.15 -43.31
C VAL A 566 19.41 -1.91 -44.18
N ASP A 567 19.65 -2.10 -45.48
CA ASP A 567 19.86 -1.01 -46.42
C ASP A 567 18.59 -0.17 -46.63
N ARG A 568 17.41 -0.83 -46.65
CA ARG A 568 16.11 -0.13 -46.70
C ARG A 568 15.90 0.74 -45.48
N LEU A 569 16.01 0.18 -44.27
CA LEU A 569 15.88 0.93 -43.00
C LEU A 569 16.87 2.10 -42.96
N THR A 570 18.12 1.81 -43.31
CA THR A 570 19.20 2.80 -43.31
C THR A 570 18.91 3.95 -44.28
N ASN A 571 18.41 3.66 -45.48
CA ASN A 571 18.10 4.68 -46.47
C ASN A 571 16.91 5.56 -46.07
N VAL A 572 15.90 4.99 -45.41
CA VAL A 572 14.74 5.76 -44.93
C VAL A 572 15.13 6.65 -43.75
N LEU A 573 15.86 6.10 -42.78
CA LEU A 573 16.12 6.74 -41.48
C LEU A 573 17.42 7.55 -41.41
N LYS A 574 18.25 7.57 -42.47
CA LYS A 574 19.51 8.34 -42.46
C LYS A 574 19.35 9.85 -42.38
N SER A 575 20.35 10.53 -41.83
CA SER A 575 20.54 11.97 -41.94
C SER A 575 20.80 12.44 -43.37
N LYS A 576 20.72 13.77 -43.59
CA LYS A 576 20.94 14.38 -44.91
C LYS A 576 22.34 14.11 -45.46
N ASP A 577 23.35 14.09 -44.60
CA ASP A 577 24.74 13.75 -44.92
C ASP A 577 24.99 12.22 -44.90
N GLY A 578 24.02 11.43 -44.45
CA GLY A 578 24.07 9.97 -44.43
C GLY A 578 24.95 9.36 -43.33
N SER A 579 25.46 10.17 -42.39
CA SER A 579 26.35 9.72 -41.32
C SER A 579 25.61 9.12 -40.12
N LEU A 580 24.38 9.57 -39.86
CA LEU A 580 23.57 9.20 -38.70
C LEU A 580 22.27 8.49 -39.11
N ILE A 581 21.68 7.75 -38.16
CA ILE A 581 20.39 7.07 -38.28
C ILE A 581 19.49 7.56 -37.15
N TYR A 582 18.34 8.09 -37.52
CA TYR A 582 17.33 8.54 -36.56
C TYR A 582 16.36 7.42 -36.22
N ARG A 583 16.02 7.30 -34.94
CA ARG A 583 14.93 6.46 -34.46
C ARG A 583 13.58 6.97 -34.95
N VAL A 584 13.41 8.29 -34.98
CA VAL A 584 12.24 9.00 -35.51
C VAL A 584 12.72 10.06 -36.49
N LYS A 585 12.22 10.02 -37.73
CA LYS A 585 12.56 10.96 -38.79
C LYS A 585 11.29 11.54 -39.42
N GLY A 586 10.94 12.77 -39.04
CA GLY A 586 9.68 13.40 -39.42
C GLY A 586 8.48 12.59 -38.92
N GLU A 587 7.61 12.12 -39.83
CA GLU A 587 6.43 11.32 -39.49
C GLU A 587 6.67 9.80 -39.48
N THR A 588 7.87 9.39 -39.91
CA THR A 588 8.31 8.00 -39.95
C THR A 588 9.15 7.68 -38.72
N ASN A 589 9.07 6.44 -38.22
CA ASN A 589 9.93 5.96 -37.15
C ASN A 589 10.36 4.51 -37.40
N LEU A 590 11.36 4.06 -36.64
CA LEU A 590 11.89 2.71 -36.75
C LEU A 590 10.79 1.66 -36.61
N ALA A 591 9.89 1.78 -35.62
CA ALA A 591 8.81 0.82 -35.41
C ALA A 591 7.88 0.67 -36.62
N LYS A 592 7.48 1.79 -37.25
CA LYS A 592 6.66 1.80 -38.47
C LYS A 592 7.38 1.15 -39.65
N GLU A 593 8.67 1.41 -39.82
CA GLU A 593 9.45 0.78 -40.89
C GLU A 593 9.77 -0.68 -40.61
N TRP A 594 9.89 -1.06 -39.34
CA TRP A 594 10.15 -2.43 -38.88
C TRP A 594 8.97 -3.35 -39.19
N GLN A 595 7.73 -2.87 -39.04
CA GLN A 595 6.52 -3.62 -39.39
C GLN A 595 6.43 -4.01 -40.86
N LYS A 596 7.21 -3.37 -41.74
CA LYS A 596 7.27 -3.69 -43.17
C LYS A 596 8.24 -4.84 -43.47
N ILE A 597 9.02 -5.29 -42.49
CA ILE A 597 9.96 -6.40 -42.61
C ILE A 597 9.19 -7.70 -42.43
N LYS A 598 9.41 -8.65 -43.33
CA LYS A 598 8.80 -9.97 -43.26
C LYS A 598 9.58 -10.85 -42.29
N ASP A 599 8.90 -11.40 -41.28
CA ASP A 599 9.45 -12.33 -40.27
C ASP A 599 10.69 -11.77 -39.54
N PRO A 600 10.61 -10.59 -38.87
CA PRO A 600 11.76 -10.00 -38.21
C PRO A 600 12.22 -10.85 -37.02
N PRO A 601 13.54 -11.03 -36.82
CA PRO A 601 14.09 -11.86 -35.74
C PRO A 601 13.91 -11.25 -34.34
N LEU A 602 13.72 -9.93 -34.27
CA LEU A 602 13.53 -9.14 -33.04
C LEU A 602 12.43 -8.09 -33.25
N THR A 603 11.95 -7.50 -32.16
CA THR A 603 11.15 -6.27 -32.21
C THR A 603 12.04 -5.05 -32.53
N ALA A 604 11.44 -3.96 -33.02
CA ALA A 604 12.16 -2.73 -33.31
C ALA A 604 12.94 -2.19 -32.09
N GLU A 605 12.29 -2.16 -30.92
CA GLU A 605 12.89 -1.77 -29.65
C GLU A 605 14.04 -2.68 -29.25
N ALA A 606 13.87 -4.01 -29.30
CA ALA A 606 14.94 -4.95 -28.98
C ALA A 606 16.14 -4.80 -29.92
N ALA A 607 15.89 -4.57 -31.21
CA ALA A 607 16.95 -4.32 -32.19
C ALA A 607 17.69 -2.99 -31.92
N TRP A 608 16.97 -1.94 -31.54
CA TRP A 608 17.57 -0.66 -31.16
C TRP A 608 18.40 -0.77 -29.88
N GLU A 609 17.94 -1.53 -28.88
CA GLU A 609 18.69 -1.84 -27.67
C GLU A 609 19.97 -2.62 -27.96
N VAL A 610 19.92 -3.61 -28.86
CA VAL A 610 21.12 -4.31 -29.35
C VAL A 610 22.10 -3.33 -29.99
N ALA A 611 21.60 -2.37 -30.78
CA ALA A 611 22.45 -1.35 -31.38
C ALA A 611 23.11 -0.42 -30.35
N ILE A 612 22.38 -0.02 -29.30
CA ILE A 612 22.95 0.74 -28.18
C ILE A 612 24.05 -0.07 -27.48
N LYS A 613 23.83 -1.37 -27.22
CA LYS A 613 24.83 -2.25 -26.59
C LYS A 613 26.11 -2.39 -27.45
N LEU A 614 25.97 -2.48 -28.77
CA LEU A 614 27.12 -2.55 -29.67
C LEU A 614 27.87 -1.23 -29.76
N LEU A 615 27.15 -0.11 -29.72
CA LEU A 615 27.74 1.22 -29.64
C LEU A 615 28.52 1.40 -28.33
N GLN A 616 27.95 0.97 -27.21
CA GLN A 616 28.61 0.90 -25.91
C GLN A 616 29.88 0.03 -25.95
N ALA A 617 29.80 -1.16 -26.54
CA ALA A 617 30.95 -2.06 -26.72
C ALA A 617 32.05 -1.42 -27.59
N LYS A 618 31.68 -0.68 -28.64
CA LYS A 618 32.61 0.08 -29.49
C LYS A 618 33.32 1.18 -28.70
N ILE A 619 32.59 1.96 -27.89
CA ILE A 619 33.17 3.00 -27.02
C ILE A 619 34.21 2.39 -26.07
N LEU A 620 33.89 1.26 -25.44
CA LEU A 620 34.83 0.53 -24.58
C LEU A 620 36.05 0.03 -25.35
N LYS A 621 35.87 -0.54 -26.54
CA LYS A 621 36.97 -1.02 -27.39
C LYS A 621 37.91 0.11 -27.82
N ASP A 622 37.35 1.24 -28.25
CA ASP A 622 38.13 2.41 -28.67
C ASP A 622 38.93 2.97 -27.48
N THR A 623 38.30 3.04 -26.31
CA THR A 623 38.94 3.53 -25.07
C THR A 623 40.03 2.57 -24.61
N ALA A 624 39.74 1.26 -24.58
CA ALA A 624 40.69 0.20 -24.27
C ALA A 624 41.92 0.22 -25.19
N THR A 625 41.71 0.52 -26.47
CA THR A 625 42.80 0.68 -27.45
C THR A 625 43.62 1.94 -27.16
N GLY A 626 42.96 3.07 -26.88
CA GLY A 626 43.62 4.34 -26.56
C GLY A 626 44.47 4.31 -25.29
N VAL A 627 44.09 3.50 -24.29
CA VAL A 627 44.88 3.29 -23.06
C VAL A 627 45.96 2.21 -23.19
N GLY A 628 46.10 1.58 -24.36
CA GLY A 628 47.10 0.54 -24.62
C GLY A 628 46.77 -0.83 -24.03
N TYR A 629 45.50 -1.12 -23.71
CA TYR A 629 45.08 -2.40 -23.12
C TYR A 629 43.80 -2.94 -23.77
N PRO A 630 43.86 -3.50 -24.99
CA PRO A 630 42.66 -3.91 -25.75
C PRO A 630 41.77 -4.94 -25.04
N GLN A 631 42.35 -5.80 -24.20
CA GLN A 631 41.59 -6.76 -23.39
C GLN A 631 40.68 -6.10 -22.32
N LEU A 632 40.90 -4.83 -21.96
CA LEU A 632 40.09 -4.10 -20.97
C LEU A 632 38.60 -4.10 -21.33
N ALA A 633 38.27 -4.00 -22.63
CA ALA A 633 36.89 -4.02 -23.13
C ALA A 633 36.17 -5.35 -22.91
N LYS A 634 36.91 -6.46 -22.74
CA LYS A 634 36.36 -7.80 -22.46
C LYS A 634 36.33 -8.13 -20.96
N MET A 635 37.11 -7.41 -20.16
CA MET A 635 37.31 -7.69 -18.74
C MET A 635 36.38 -6.89 -17.82
N GLY A 636 35.91 -5.71 -18.24
CA GLY A 636 35.13 -4.81 -17.41
C GLY A 636 33.65 -4.72 -17.75
N GLN A 637 32.85 -4.24 -16.80
CA GLN A 637 31.43 -3.93 -16.99
C GLN A 637 31.11 -2.51 -16.54
N VAL A 638 30.32 -1.79 -17.34
CA VAL A 638 29.80 -0.46 -16.99
C VAL A 638 28.41 -0.58 -16.38
N LEU A 639 28.18 0.14 -15.30
CA LEU A 639 26.88 0.35 -14.68
C LEU A 639 26.59 1.84 -14.59
N GLU A 640 25.36 2.23 -14.89
CA GLU A 640 24.93 3.61 -14.84
C GLU A 640 23.47 3.72 -14.38
N SER A 641 23.12 4.87 -13.84
CA SER A 641 21.73 5.31 -13.76
C SER A 641 21.32 6.03 -15.04
N LYS A 642 20.05 6.43 -15.16
CA LYS A 642 19.69 7.50 -16.11
C LYS A 642 20.39 8.80 -15.71
N HIS A 643 20.66 9.67 -16.68
CA HIS A 643 21.38 10.92 -16.50
C HIS A 643 20.60 12.12 -17.11
N PRO A 644 19.97 12.99 -16.29
CA PRO A 644 19.73 12.80 -14.87
C PRO A 644 18.76 11.64 -14.60
N TYR A 645 18.81 11.06 -13.40
CA TYR A 645 17.86 10.00 -13.03
C TYR A 645 16.46 10.56 -12.79
N ASP A 646 15.41 9.77 -13.00
CA ASP A 646 14.03 10.25 -12.92
C ASP A 646 13.71 10.80 -11.51
N ALA A 647 13.05 11.97 -11.44
CA ALA A 647 12.51 12.52 -10.19
C ALA A 647 11.22 11.78 -9.79
N SER A 648 11.31 10.47 -9.71
CA SER A 648 10.24 9.56 -9.31
C SER A 648 10.82 8.47 -8.44
N ARG A 649 10.00 7.90 -7.56
CA ARG A 649 10.47 6.83 -6.69
C ARG A 649 10.73 5.56 -7.49
N PHE A 650 11.94 5.05 -7.43
CA PHE A 650 12.29 3.76 -8.03
C PHE A 650 13.41 3.08 -7.25
N ASN A 651 13.52 1.78 -7.44
CA ASN A 651 14.64 0.98 -6.95
C ASN A 651 14.92 -0.12 -7.96
N TRP A 652 16.19 -0.37 -8.25
CA TRP A 652 16.60 -1.52 -9.02
C TRP A 652 17.87 -2.15 -8.45
N THR A 653 18.02 -3.45 -8.67
CA THR A 653 19.18 -4.23 -8.24
C THR A 653 19.75 -4.99 -9.43
N ARG A 654 21.07 -4.96 -9.60
CA ARG A 654 21.79 -5.66 -10.67
C ARG A 654 23.02 -6.37 -10.12
N GLU A 655 23.18 -7.64 -10.46
CA GLU A 655 24.39 -8.40 -10.16
C GLU A 655 25.42 -8.25 -11.28
N VAL A 656 26.66 -7.97 -10.90
CA VAL A 656 27.83 -7.89 -11.77
C VAL A 656 28.72 -9.07 -11.43
N GLN A 657 29.02 -9.90 -12.42
CA GLN A 657 29.96 -11.00 -12.28
C GLN A 657 31.05 -10.89 -13.34
N LEU A 658 32.31 -10.93 -12.92
CA LEU A 658 33.48 -10.95 -13.79
C LEU A 658 34.10 -12.35 -13.74
N LYS A 659 34.34 -12.97 -14.89
CA LYS A 659 34.95 -14.30 -14.95
C LYS A 659 36.43 -14.24 -14.56
N ASP A 660 36.93 -15.32 -13.98
CA ASP A 660 38.34 -15.54 -13.67
C ASP A 660 38.96 -14.44 -12.77
N THR A 661 38.14 -13.82 -11.90
CA THR A 661 38.60 -12.82 -10.93
C THR A 661 38.31 -13.23 -9.50
N HIS A 662 39.13 -12.76 -8.57
CA HIS A 662 38.99 -13.04 -7.14
C HIS A 662 38.60 -11.78 -6.33
N SER A 663 38.61 -10.63 -7.00
CA SER A 663 38.38 -9.29 -6.43
C SER A 663 38.13 -8.29 -7.55
N MET A 664 37.32 -7.27 -7.27
CA MET A 664 36.95 -6.25 -8.24
C MET A 664 37.26 -4.85 -7.74
N SER A 665 37.59 -3.97 -8.67
CA SER A 665 37.75 -2.53 -8.44
C SER A 665 36.63 -1.77 -9.14
N VAL A 666 36.06 -0.76 -8.47
CA VAL A 666 34.98 0.07 -9.00
C VAL A 666 35.51 1.49 -9.20
N TYR A 667 35.41 2.00 -10.43
CA TYR A 667 35.80 3.36 -10.79
C TYR A 667 34.55 4.20 -11.06
N PHE A 668 34.27 5.18 -10.21
CA PHE A 668 33.20 6.15 -10.42
C PHE A 668 33.66 7.34 -11.25
N ALA A 669 32.76 7.89 -12.07
CA ALA A 669 32.99 9.19 -12.71
C ALA A 669 32.92 10.33 -11.68
N SER A 670 33.66 11.43 -11.88
CA SER A 670 33.71 12.57 -10.95
C SER A 670 32.35 13.27 -10.79
N LYS A 671 31.53 13.21 -11.84
CA LYS A 671 30.17 13.76 -11.88
C LYS A 671 29.14 12.99 -11.07
N CYS A 672 29.47 11.82 -10.52
CA CYS A 672 28.52 11.03 -9.73
C CYS A 672 27.96 11.89 -8.60
N CYS A 673 26.63 12.08 -8.60
CA CYS A 673 25.94 12.82 -7.57
C CYS A 673 24.50 12.36 -7.42
N THR A 674 23.99 12.43 -6.19
CA THR A 674 22.57 12.32 -5.91
C THR A 674 22.08 13.61 -5.29
N PHE A 675 20.79 13.89 -5.46
CA PHE A 675 20.18 15.12 -4.98
C PHE A 675 20.40 15.29 -3.47
N ASP A 676 20.18 14.20 -2.74
CA ASP A 676 20.37 14.10 -1.31
C ASP A 676 20.91 12.72 -0.88
N GLU A 677 20.84 12.39 0.42
CA GLU A 677 21.27 11.10 0.98
C GLU A 677 20.19 10.00 0.95
N ARG A 678 18.94 10.34 0.61
CA ARG A 678 17.82 9.40 0.48
C ARG A 678 17.88 8.66 -0.85
N THR A 679 18.35 9.35 -1.90
CA THR A 679 18.80 8.68 -3.12
C THR A 679 20.22 8.15 -2.93
N SER A 680 20.45 6.85 -3.13
CA SER A 680 21.77 6.25 -2.94
C SER A 680 22.02 5.01 -3.76
N LEU A 681 23.30 4.78 -4.08
CA LEU A 681 23.83 3.53 -4.61
C LEU A 681 24.41 2.70 -3.46
N THR A 682 23.95 1.47 -3.29
CA THR A 682 24.51 0.50 -2.36
C THR A 682 25.15 -0.64 -3.15
N ILE A 683 26.39 -1.00 -2.83
CA ILE A 683 27.06 -2.18 -3.40
C ILE A 683 27.22 -3.20 -2.28
N SER A 684 26.68 -4.38 -2.51
CA SER A 684 26.80 -5.53 -1.63
C SER A 684 27.69 -6.59 -2.27
N ALA A 685 28.77 -6.97 -1.60
CA ALA A 685 29.73 -7.96 -2.10
C ALA A 685 29.99 -9.04 -1.04
N GLY A 686 30.69 -10.10 -1.43
CA GLY A 686 30.86 -11.30 -0.61
C GLY A 686 29.65 -12.24 -0.67
N GLY A 687 29.48 -13.07 0.36
CA GLY A 687 28.41 -14.07 0.40
C GLY A 687 28.69 -15.33 -0.41
N LEU A 688 27.92 -16.39 -0.17
CA LEU A 688 28.00 -17.64 -0.94
C LEU A 688 27.46 -17.43 -2.36
N ASN A 689 28.31 -17.58 -3.38
CA ASN A 689 27.86 -17.59 -4.77
C ASN A 689 27.17 -18.93 -5.07
N LYS A 690 25.84 -18.95 -5.05
CA LYS A 690 25.03 -20.16 -5.28
C LYS A 690 25.26 -20.79 -6.65
N ASN A 691 25.67 -20.02 -7.66
CA ASN A 691 25.97 -20.54 -8.99
C ASN A 691 27.33 -21.24 -9.06
N ALA A 692 28.21 -20.95 -8.11
CA ALA A 692 29.57 -21.50 -8.00
C ALA A 692 29.67 -22.70 -7.03
N VAL A 693 28.57 -23.11 -6.39
CA VAL A 693 28.55 -24.31 -5.52
C VAL A 693 28.75 -25.58 -6.36
N GLY A 694 29.55 -26.50 -5.84
CA GLY A 694 29.89 -27.73 -6.56
C GLY A 694 30.34 -28.85 -5.63
N PRO A 695 30.98 -29.91 -6.16
CA PRO A 695 31.34 -31.08 -5.38
C PRO A 695 32.10 -30.70 -4.10
N GLY A 696 31.66 -31.21 -2.94
CA GLY A 696 32.20 -30.86 -1.63
C GLY A 696 31.40 -29.81 -0.85
N THR A 697 30.51 -29.03 -1.49
CA THR A 697 29.67 -28.05 -0.76
C THR A 697 28.73 -28.74 0.22
N ARG A 698 28.64 -28.23 1.44
CA ARG A 698 27.76 -28.74 2.48
C ARG A 698 26.34 -28.21 2.29
N VAL A 699 25.36 -29.09 2.49
CA VAL A 699 23.95 -28.76 2.33
C VAL A 699 23.15 -29.26 3.52
N GLU A 700 22.14 -28.46 3.83
CA GLU A 700 21.07 -28.77 4.76
C GLU A 700 19.84 -29.15 3.93
N LEU A 701 19.31 -30.36 4.13
CA LEU A 701 18.16 -30.89 3.40
C LEU A 701 16.94 -30.89 4.29
N THR A 702 15.87 -30.22 3.87
CA THR A 702 14.61 -30.19 4.62
C THR A 702 13.61 -31.16 3.99
N GLY A 703 13.34 -32.26 4.70
CA GLY A 703 12.32 -33.25 4.37
C GLY A 703 11.03 -33.03 5.18
N SER A 704 10.03 -33.89 4.99
CA SER A 704 8.75 -33.77 5.71
C SER A 704 8.82 -34.18 7.19
N SER A 705 9.92 -34.84 7.61
CA SER A 705 10.16 -35.25 9.00
C SER A 705 11.32 -34.54 9.71
N GLY A 706 11.91 -33.50 9.11
CA GLY A 706 13.01 -32.73 9.71
C GLY A 706 14.18 -32.46 8.76
N THR A 707 15.32 -32.09 9.35
CA THR A 707 16.50 -31.63 8.61
C THR A 707 17.63 -32.66 8.64
N THR A 708 18.19 -33.01 7.48
CA THR A 708 19.35 -33.93 7.35
C THR A 708 20.50 -33.21 6.65
N MET A 709 21.73 -33.52 7.04
CA MET A 709 22.95 -32.93 6.46
C MET A 709 23.50 -33.80 5.33
N GLY A 710 24.15 -33.18 4.36
CA GLY A 710 24.84 -33.90 3.30
C GLY A 710 25.91 -33.08 2.58
N THR A 711 26.64 -33.73 1.69
CA THR A 711 27.66 -33.13 0.83
C THR A 711 27.22 -33.23 -0.63
N LEU A 712 27.24 -32.11 -1.35
CA LEU A 712 27.02 -32.08 -2.79
C LEU A 712 28.10 -32.92 -3.49
N VAL A 713 27.70 -33.89 -4.30
CA VAL A 713 28.61 -34.75 -5.06
C VAL A 713 28.61 -34.36 -6.54
N GLN A 714 27.44 -34.02 -7.08
CA GLN A 714 27.31 -33.71 -8.50
C GLN A 714 26.13 -32.77 -8.77
N ARG A 715 26.29 -31.87 -9.75
CA ARG A 715 25.20 -31.07 -10.32
C ARG A 715 24.66 -31.77 -11.57
N MET A 716 23.33 -31.90 -11.68
CA MET A 716 22.68 -32.62 -12.79
C MET A 716 21.85 -31.68 -13.68
N GLY A 717 21.86 -31.94 -15.00
CA GLY A 717 21.07 -31.23 -16.02
C GLY A 717 21.73 -29.98 -16.61
N SER A 718 21.31 -29.60 -17.83
CA SER A 718 21.79 -28.41 -18.57
C SER A 718 21.34 -27.07 -17.97
N SER A 719 20.28 -27.07 -17.15
CA SER A 719 19.76 -25.90 -16.43
C SER A 719 20.33 -25.75 -15.02
N GLY A 720 21.03 -26.76 -14.49
CA GLY A 720 21.75 -26.69 -13.22
C GLY A 720 20.88 -26.54 -11.96
N GLN A 721 19.62 -26.99 -11.97
CA GLN A 721 18.68 -26.83 -10.84
C GLN A 721 18.54 -28.08 -9.94
N THR A 722 19.16 -29.21 -10.31
CA THR A 722 19.11 -30.47 -9.56
C THR A 722 20.49 -30.91 -9.10
N TYR A 723 20.58 -31.40 -7.87
CA TYR A 723 21.82 -31.69 -7.18
C TYR A 723 21.78 -33.11 -6.61
N LYS A 724 22.83 -33.91 -6.85
CA LYS A 724 23.04 -35.20 -6.20
C LYS A 724 23.86 -34.97 -4.93
N VAL A 725 23.23 -35.20 -3.79
CA VAL A 725 23.80 -34.97 -2.46
C VAL A 725 24.04 -36.30 -1.79
N ARG A 726 25.24 -36.57 -1.29
CA ARG A 726 25.53 -37.71 -0.41
C ARG A 726 25.11 -37.35 1.01
N LEU A 727 24.25 -38.16 1.62
CA LEU A 727 23.74 -37.94 2.96
C LEU A 727 24.77 -38.37 4.00
N ASP A 728 24.85 -37.64 5.11
CA ASP A 728 25.64 -38.09 6.25
C ASP A 728 24.91 -39.26 6.92
N VAL A 729 25.56 -40.41 7.00
CA VAL A 729 24.98 -41.58 7.68
C VAL A 729 25.04 -41.32 9.18
N GLY A 730 23.88 -41.19 9.83
CA GLY A 730 23.81 -41.29 11.29
C GLY A 730 24.09 -42.73 11.70
N GLU A 731 25.02 -42.94 12.62
CA GLU A 731 25.33 -44.26 13.19
C GLU A 731 24.02 -44.89 13.73
N GLY A 732 23.46 -45.80 12.95
CA GLY A 732 22.24 -46.52 13.25
C GLY A 732 22.25 -47.82 12.47
N GLU A 733 22.38 -48.92 13.20
CA GLU A 733 22.62 -50.29 12.73
C GLU A 733 21.75 -50.70 11.52
N SER A 734 22.38 -51.29 10.50
CA SER A 734 21.70 -51.91 9.36
C SER A 734 20.85 -53.11 9.80
N PRO A 735 19.55 -53.17 9.48
CA PRO A 735 18.75 -54.38 9.66
C PRO A 735 18.52 -55.05 8.30
N ALA A 736 19.53 -55.75 7.79
CA ALA A 736 19.38 -56.67 6.66
C ALA A 736 19.56 -58.13 7.16
N GLY A 737 18.88 -58.45 8.27
CA GLY A 737 18.77 -59.81 8.79
C GLY A 737 17.30 -60.14 9.01
N GLU A 738 16.91 -61.36 8.63
CA GLU A 738 15.61 -61.97 8.94
C GLU A 738 15.32 -61.74 10.44
N TRP A 739 14.23 -61.03 10.79
CA TRP A 739 13.95 -60.65 12.17
C TRP A 739 13.67 -61.91 13.00
N VAL A 740 14.61 -62.26 13.88
CA VAL A 740 14.47 -63.35 14.84
C VAL A 740 14.12 -62.71 16.19
N PRO A 741 12.93 -62.97 16.76
CA PRO A 741 12.56 -62.45 18.07
C PRO A 741 13.60 -62.84 19.11
N GLN A 742 14.03 -61.91 19.98
CA GLN A 742 14.93 -62.21 21.09
C GLN A 742 14.19 -62.41 22.41
N GLN A 743 14.79 -63.17 23.33
CA GLN A 743 14.23 -63.37 24.66
C GLN A 743 14.15 -62.01 25.39
N GLY A 744 12.95 -61.65 25.86
CA GLY A 744 12.63 -60.38 26.49
C GLY A 744 11.98 -59.36 25.55
N GLU A 745 11.96 -59.60 24.24
CA GLU A 745 11.36 -58.69 23.23
C GLU A 745 9.83 -58.73 23.27
N LYS A 746 9.19 -57.58 23.03
CA LYS A 746 7.74 -57.47 22.84
C LYS A 746 7.36 -57.82 21.40
N VAL A 747 6.41 -58.72 21.25
CA VAL A 747 5.91 -59.25 19.97
C VAL A 747 4.39 -59.26 19.96
N GLU A 748 3.77 -59.43 18.79
CA GLU A 748 2.38 -59.86 18.69
C GLU A 748 2.38 -61.37 18.42
N ALA A 749 1.66 -62.14 19.23
CA ALA A 749 1.52 -63.59 19.08
C ALA A 749 0.06 -63.98 18.86
N LEU A 750 -0.17 -65.08 18.13
CA LEU A 750 -1.53 -65.55 17.81
C LEU A 750 -2.12 -66.34 19.00
N LYS A 751 -3.27 -65.96 19.55
CA LYS A 751 -4.03 -66.72 20.56
C LYS A 751 -4.76 -67.91 19.93
N SER A 752 -5.24 -68.84 20.76
CA SER A 752 -5.97 -70.05 20.32
C SER A 752 -7.31 -69.76 19.64
N ASP A 753 -7.89 -68.59 19.87
CA ASP A 753 -9.09 -68.07 19.19
C ASP A 753 -8.80 -67.41 17.84
N GLY A 754 -7.52 -67.32 17.44
CA GLY A 754 -7.08 -66.72 16.18
C GLY A 754 -6.83 -65.21 16.24
N GLU A 755 -6.89 -64.57 17.42
CA GLU A 755 -6.58 -63.15 17.57
C GLU A 755 -5.07 -62.91 17.78
N TRP A 756 -4.52 -61.84 17.18
CA TRP A 756 -3.13 -61.42 17.41
C TRP A 756 -3.06 -60.46 18.59
N THR A 757 -2.31 -60.81 19.63
CA THR A 757 -2.25 -60.03 20.87
C THR A 757 -0.81 -59.79 21.30
N GLU A 758 -0.55 -58.66 21.95
CA GLU A 758 0.78 -58.30 22.46
C GLU A 758 1.25 -59.29 23.53
N ALA A 759 2.47 -59.79 23.36
CA ALA A 759 3.09 -60.77 24.21
C ALA A 759 4.59 -60.48 24.35
N LYS A 760 5.21 -61.02 25.39
CA LYS A 760 6.65 -60.93 25.61
C LYS A 760 7.28 -62.30 25.38
N VAL A 761 8.33 -62.37 24.56
CA VAL A 761 9.08 -63.61 24.36
C VAL A 761 9.83 -63.92 25.65
N THR A 762 9.50 -65.04 26.30
CA THR A 762 10.12 -65.47 27.56
C THR A 762 11.14 -66.57 27.38
N GLY A 763 11.17 -67.26 26.23
CA GLY A 763 12.21 -68.23 25.89
C GLY A 763 12.20 -68.62 24.42
N ILE A 764 13.33 -69.10 23.90
CA ILE A 764 13.49 -69.56 22.52
C ILE A 764 14.19 -70.91 22.57
N PHE A 765 13.66 -71.90 21.86
CA PHE A 765 14.27 -73.22 21.78
C PHE A 765 14.09 -73.82 20.39
N ALA A 766 15.11 -74.55 19.95
CA ALA A 766 15.03 -75.34 18.73
C ALA A 766 14.20 -76.59 18.99
N LYS A 767 13.17 -76.81 18.18
CA LYS A 767 12.39 -78.03 18.19
C LYS A 767 12.70 -78.80 16.92
N HIS A 768 13.19 -80.02 17.10
CA HIS A 768 13.47 -80.90 15.99
C HIS A 768 12.15 -81.48 15.46
N ASP A 769 11.81 -81.18 14.20
CA ASP A 769 10.68 -81.83 13.55
C ASP A 769 11.12 -83.22 13.10
N TRP A 770 10.63 -84.23 13.81
CA TRP A 770 11.00 -85.62 13.60
C TRP A 770 10.52 -86.21 12.25
N TYR A 771 9.58 -85.56 11.57
CA TYR A 771 9.09 -86.01 10.27
C TYR A 771 9.78 -85.32 9.10
N THR A 772 10.23 -84.07 9.25
CA THR A 772 10.88 -83.31 8.17
C THR A 772 12.40 -83.22 8.31
N GLY A 773 12.96 -83.60 9.46
CA GLY A 773 14.39 -83.55 9.75
C GLY A 773 14.96 -82.14 9.88
N LYS A 774 14.11 -81.10 9.78
CA LYS A 774 14.51 -79.70 9.93
C LYS A 774 14.34 -79.25 11.38
N GLU A 775 15.35 -78.54 11.90
CA GLU A 775 15.20 -77.75 13.12
C GLU A 775 14.28 -76.56 12.83
N THR A 776 13.21 -76.43 13.61
CA THR A 776 12.34 -75.25 13.57
C THR A 776 12.40 -74.55 14.92
N LYS A 777 12.53 -73.23 14.92
CA LYS A 777 12.57 -72.44 16.16
C LYS A 777 11.15 -72.31 16.71
N SER A 778 11.01 -72.50 18.02
CA SER A 778 9.76 -72.29 18.75
C SER A 778 10.01 -71.32 19.90
N TYR A 779 9.03 -70.47 20.17
CA TYR A 779 9.14 -69.33 21.07
C TYR A 779 8.12 -69.48 22.19
N LEU A 780 8.54 -69.39 23.45
CA LEU A 780 7.65 -69.22 24.59
C LEU A 780 7.28 -67.75 24.70
N VAL A 781 5.99 -67.44 24.73
CA VAL A 781 5.47 -66.08 24.90
C VAL A 781 4.51 -66.00 26.08
N GLU A 782 4.55 -64.89 26.80
CA GLU A 782 3.55 -64.51 27.80
C GLU A 782 2.74 -63.33 27.28
N PHE A 783 1.42 -63.51 27.13
CA PHE A 783 0.52 -62.44 26.71
C PHE A 783 0.45 -61.35 27.78
N LEU A 784 0.54 -60.09 27.37
CA LEU A 784 0.59 -58.95 28.28
C LEU A 784 -0.79 -58.56 28.84
N ASP A 785 -1.88 -59.08 28.25
CA ASP A 785 -3.26 -58.79 28.63
C ASP A 785 -3.90 -59.86 29.54
N ASP A 786 -3.22 -60.98 29.80
CA ASP A 786 -3.77 -62.11 30.54
C ASP A 786 -3.38 -62.08 32.03
N THR A 787 -4.35 -62.22 32.94
CA THR A 787 -4.13 -62.13 34.41
C THR A 787 -3.40 -63.34 35.01
N LYS A 788 -3.22 -64.42 34.24
CA LYS A 788 -2.41 -65.60 34.61
C LYS A 788 -1.26 -65.75 33.62
N LYS A 789 -0.07 -65.35 34.03
CA LYS A 789 1.16 -65.41 33.22
C LYS A 789 1.68 -66.84 33.15
N MET A 790 1.12 -67.66 32.25
CA MET A 790 1.74 -68.93 31.86
C MET A 790 2.36 -68.79 30.46
N PRO A 791 3.66 -69.07 30.31
CA PRO A 791 4.32 -69.11 29.02
C PRO A 791 3.66 -70.12 28.07
N CYS A 792 3.31 -69.68 26.86
CA CYS A 792 2.71 -70.50 25.81
C CYS A 792 3.71 -70.69 24.66
N PRO A 793 3.95 -71.92 24.16
CA PRO A 793 4.81 -72.12 22.99
C PRO A 793 4.09 -71.68 21.70
N LYS A 794 4.84 -71.02 20.81
CA LYS A 794 4.41 -70.55 19.49
C LYS A 794 5.45 -70.93 18.43
N LYS A 795 4.98 -71.19 17.22
CA LYS A 795 5.82 -71.38 16.04
C LYS A 795 6.21 -70.03 15.45
N ASP A 796 7.21 -70.06 14.58
CA ASP A 796 7.72 -68.86 13.88
C ASP A 796 6.62 -68.11 13.10
N ASN A 797 5.66 -68.84 12.52
CA ASN A 797 4.51 -68.26 11.81
C ASN A 797 3.36 -67.79 12.72
N GLU A 798 3.47 -67.98 14.03
CA GLU A 798 2.48 -67.58 15.05
C GLU A 798 2.95 -66.39 15.90
N ILE A 799 4.08 -65.77 15.52
CA ILE A 799 4.68 -64.58 16.13
C ILE A 799 5.07 -63.57 15.06
N LYS A 800 4.89 -62.27 15.35
CA LYS A 800 5.36 -61.17 14.51
C LYS A 800 5.78 -59.96 15.36
N LYS A 801 6.56 -59.05 14.77
CA LYS A 801 7.13 -57.90 15.48
C LYS A 801 6.03 -56.93 15.97
N CYS A 802 6.11 -56.49 17.22
CA CYS A 802 5.19 -55.49 17.75
C CYS A 802 5.55 -54.11 17.18
N TRP A 803 4.60 -53.44 16.53
CA TRP A 803 4.80 -52.10 15.97
C TRP A 803 4.40 -51.04 17.02
N ASP A 804 5.25 -50.85 18.05
CA ASP A 804 5.09 -49.79 19.04
C ASP A 804 5.53 -48.44 18.44
N ALA A 805 4.59 -47.74 17.79
CA ALA A 805 4.73 -46.30 17.54
C ALA A 805 4.19 -45.56 18.77
N GLY A 806 5.11 -45.02 19.59
CA GLY A 806 4.76 -44.07 20.64
C GLY A 806 3.82 -43.00 20.10
N LEU A 807 2.68 -42.83 20.75
CA LEU A 807 1.68 -41.81 20.45
C LEU A 807 2.29 -40.42 20.74
N GLY A 808 2.83 -39.79 19.70
CA GLY A 808 3.29 -38.40 19.70
C GLY A 808 3.98 -38.10 18.37
N ASP A 809 3.33 -37.27 17.55
CA ASP A 809 3.82 -36.69 16.28
C ASP A 809 3.98 -37.61 15.06
N GLY A 810 2.96 -37.61 14.19
CA GLY A 810 3.04 -37.78 12.73
C GLY A 810 3.72 -39.05 12.16
N PRO A 811 3.55 -39.34 10.85
CA PRO A 811 4.38 -40.35 10.20
C PRO A 811 5.83 -39.83 10.12
N LYS A 812 6.73 -40.36 10.95
CA LYS A 812 8.18 -40.22 10.79
C LYS A 812 8.59 -40.84 9.44
N GLU A 813 9.34 -40.12 8.59
CA GLU A 813 9.90 -40.72 7.36
C GLU A 813 10.78 -41.91 7.78
N PHE A 814 10.34 -43.11 7.41
CA PHE A 814 11.15 -44.31 7.56
C PHE A 814 12.25 -44.26 6.50
N LYS A 815 13.50 -44.06 6.94
CA LYS A 815 14.68 -44.26 6.09
C LYS A 815 14.64 -45.70 5.58
N ALA A 816 14.68 -45.90 4.26
CA ALA A 816 14.99 -47.23 3.73
C ALA A 816 16.31 -47.71 4.37
N PRO A 817 16.43 -48.99 4.78
CA PRO A 817 17.69 -49.48 5.32
C PRO A 817 18.79 -49.26 4.28
N PRO A 818 19.93 -48.64 4.64
CA PRO A 818 21.02 -48.48 3.69
C PRO A 818 21.47 -49.87 3.25
N THR A 819 21.38 -50.16 1.95
CA THR A 819 22.19 -51.22 1.35
C THR A 819 23.66 -50.88 1.60
N GLU A 820 24.54 -51.85 1.83
CA GLU A 820 26.00 -51.61 1.96
C GLU A 820 26.49 -50.70 0.81
N GLY A 821 26.63 -49.39 1.07
CA GLY A 821 26.84 -48.37 0.05
C GLY A 821 26.43 -46.96 0.49
N GLU A 822 26.95 -45.95 -0.21
CA GLU A 822 26.67 -44.53 0.04
C GLU A 822 25.20 -44.18 -0.22
N SER A 823 24.56 -43.46 0.70
CA SER A 823 23.17 -42.97 0.54
C SER A 823 23.14 -41.59 -0.12
N PHE A 824 22.24 -41.39 -1.08
CA PHE A 824 22.12 -40.15 -1.83
C PHE A 824 20.71 -39.54 -1.76
N ALA A 825 20.61 -38.26 -2.09
CA ALA A 825 19.34 -37.56 -2.29
C ALA A 825 19.44 -36.67 -3.54
N LEU A 826 18.39 -36.70 -4.36
CA LEU A 826 18.18 -35.75 -5.45
C LEU A 826 17.47 -34.52 -4.90
N CYS A 827 18.18 -33.39 -4.96
CA CYS A 827 17.77 -32.16 -4.32
C CYS A 827 17.62 -31.02 -5.32
N THR A 828 16.75 -30.07 -4.99
CA THR A 828 16.49 -28.86 -5.77
C THR A 828 16.42 -27.67 -4.82
N GLU A 829 16.84 -26.48 -5.25
CA GLU A 829 16.71 -25.27 -4.41
C GLU A 829 15.25 -24.88 -4.15
N THR A 830 14.39 -25.12 -5.13
CA THR A 830 12.94 -24.92 -5.03
C THR A 830 12.22 -26.22 -5.38
N VAL A 831 11.47 -26.75 -4.41
CA VAL A 831 10.68 -27.96 -4.61
C VAL A 831 9.37 -27.57 -5.26
N LYS A 832 9.05 -28.20 -6.39
CA LYS A 832 7.72 -28.15 -7.00
C LYS A 832 6.95 -29.39 -6.56
N ALA A 833 5.69 -29.19 -6.17
CA ALA A 833 4.77 -30.27 -5.87
C ALA A 833 3.56 -30.16 -6.80
N ALA A 834 3.13 -31.28 -7.34
CA ALA A 834 1.98 -31.36 -8.24
C ALA A 834 0.96 -32.36 -7.68
N MET A 835 -0.23 -31.87 -7.39
CA MET A 835 -1.37 -32.72 -7.03
C MET A 835 -2.13 -33.03 -8.32
N VAL A 836 -1.96 -34.26 -8.81
CA VAL A 836 -2.46 -34.69 -10.12
C VAL A 836 -3.71 -35.51 -9.93
N LYS A 837 -4.83 -35.03 -10.46
CA LYS A 837 -6.12 -35.72 -10.42
C LYS A 837 -6.39 -36.43 -11.73
N TYR A 838 -6.50 -37.75 -11.65
CA TYR A 838 -6.97 -38.61 -12.73
C TYR A 838 -8.47 -38.78 -12.57
N ASP A 839 -9.24 -38.21 -13.48
CA ASP A 839 -10.69 -38.37 -13.50
C ASP A 839 -11.11 -39.77 -14.02
N ASN A 840 -12.38 -39.96 -14.34
CA ASN A 840 -12.87 -41.23 -14.85
C ASN A 840 -12.56 -41.47 -16.35
N THR A 841 -11.92 -40.50 -17.02
CA THR A 841 -11.64 -40.55 -18.46
C THR A 841 -10.27 -41.15 -18.76
N LYS A 842 -9.24 -40.82 -17.96
CA LYS A 842 -7.86 -41.29 -18.15
C LYS A 842 -7.38 -42.13 -16.97
N THR A 843 -6.64 -43.20 -17.24
CA THR A 843 -5.94 -43.98 -16.21
C THR A 843 -4.57 -43.40 -15.91
N VAL A 844 -3.99 -43.70 -14.74
CA VAL A 844 -2.61 -43.31 -14.40
C VAL A 844 -1.61 -43.83 -15.45
N GLY A 845 -1.82 -45.07 -15.92
CA GLY A 845 -0.99 -45.75 -16.91
C GLY A 845 -1.11 -45.19 -18.33
N SER A 846 -2.09 -44.32 -18.59
CA SER A 846 -2.21 -43.64 -19.90
C SER A 846 -1.09 -42.63 -20.14
N GLU A 847 -0.45 -42.14 -19.07
CA GLU A 847 0.71 -41.27 -19.16
C GLU A 847 1.96 -41.77 -18.41
N ILE A 848 1.79 -42.50 -17.31
CA ILE A 848 2.90 -43.05 -16.52
C ILE A 848 3.16 -44.49 -16.92
N ALA A 849 4.24 -44.72 -17.66
CA ALA A 849 4.60 -46.04 -18.17
C ALA A 849 5.19 -46.95 -17.09
N SER A 850 5.89 -46.41 -16.09
CA SER A 850 6.42 -47.21 -14.99
C SER A 850 6.81 -46.37 -13.77
N PHE A 851 6.61 -46.93 -12.57
CA PHE A 851 7.28 -46.50 -11.34
C PHE A 851 8.53 -47.35 -11.10
N VAL A 852 9.63 -46.73 -10.66
CA VAL A 852 10.91 -47.40 -10.41
C VAL A 852 11.34 -47.16 -8.96
N LEU A 853 11.91 -48.20 -8.35
CA LEU A 853 12.54 -48.12 -7.05
C LEU A 853 14.01 -47.71 -7.21
N ASP A 854 14.38 -46.56 -6.66
CA ASP A 854 15.78 -46.17 -6.48
C ASP A 854 16.12 -46.27 -4.98
N ALA A 855 16.68 -47.41 -4.59
CA ALA A 855 17.08 -47.68 -3.22
C ALA A 855 18.22 -46.75 -2.73
N SER A 856 18.96 -46.11 -3.64
CA SER A 856 19.99 -45.14 -3.28
C SER A 856 19.43 -43.77 -2.87
N CYS A 857 18.18 -43.47 -3.26
CA CYS A 857 17.46 -42.23 -2.95
C CYS A 857 16.54 -42.39 -1.73
N THR A 858 17.14 -42.43 -0.53
CA THR A 858 16.45 -42.83 0.72
C THR A 858 15.28 -41.93 1.14
N LEU A 859 15.28 -40.65 0.72
CA LEU A 859 14.21 -39.68 1.01
C LEU A 859 13.07 -39.68 -0.02
N SER A 860 13.26 -40.32 -1.18
CA SER A 860 12.28 -40.33 -2.28
C SER A 860 12.47 -41.56 -3.17
N PRO A 861 12.26 -42.78 -2.63
CA PRO A 861 12.71 -44.00 -3.29
C PRO A 861 11.84 -44.41 -4.50
N ILE A 862 10.63 -43.89 -4.65
CA ILE A 862 9.71 -44.24 -5.75
C ILE A 862 9.65 -43.09 -6.75
N THR A 863 10.20 -43.30 -7.95
CA THR A 863 10.26 -42.29 -9.02
C THR A 863 9.51 -42.71 -10.28
N ILE A 864 9.15 -41.75 -11.11
CA ILE A 864 8.61 -41.99 -12.45
C ILE A 864 9.75 -42.46 -13.36
N GLY A 865 9.74 -43.74 -13.72
CA GLY A 865 10.74 -44.36 -14.58
C GLY A 865 10.61 -43.97 -16.05
N ALA A 866 9.38 -43.80 -16.54
CA ALA A 866 9.09 -43.39 -17.91
C ALA A 866 7.69 -42.77 -18.03
N LEU A 867 7.56 -41.77 -18.92
CA LEU A 867 6.30 -41.16 -19.33
C LEU A 867 6.00 -41.54 -20.79
N THR A 868 4.73 -41.77 -21.12
CA THR A 868 4.26 -42.14 -22.48
C THR A 868 2.97 -41.41 -22.81
N GLY A 869 2.85 -40.76 -23.98
CA GLY A 869 1.62 -40.01 -24.31
C GLY A 869 1.48 -38.71 -23.51
N SER A 870 0.30 -38.07 -23.52
CA SER A 870 0.03 -36.80 -22.80
C SER A 870 -1.13 -36.94 -21.81
N GLY A 871 -0.95 -36.51 -20.56
CA GLY A 871 -1.97 -36.62 -19.52
C GLY A 871 -1.88 -35.57 -18.40
N PRO A 872 -2.76 -35.69 -17.38
CA PRO A 872 -2.88 -34.74 -16.28
C PRO A 872 -1.57 -34.42 -15.54
N ALA A 873 -0.65 -35.37 -15.38
CA ALA A 873 0.63 -35.16 -14.72
C ALA A 873 1.53 -34.25 -15.58
N GLN A 874 1.63 -34.52 -16.88
CA GLN A 874 2.41 -33.68 -17.80
C GLN A 874 1.79 -32.28 -17.98
N GLU A 875 0.46 -32.16 -17.98
CA GLU A 875 -0.25 -30.87 -17.97
C GLU A 875 0.06 -30.03 -16.72
N GLN A 876 0.29 -30.70 -15.58
CA GLN A 876 0.73 -30.08 -14.32
C GLN A 876 2.26 -29.90 -14.23
N GLY A 877 2.99 -30.19 -15.32
CA GLY A 877 4.44 -30.00 -15.40
C GLY A 877 5.29 -31.10 -14.75
N VAL A 878 4.70 -32.26 -14.43
CA VAL A 878 5.43 -33.42 -13.91
C VAL A 878 6.24 -34.07 -15.03
N THR A 879 7.53 -34.32 -14.77
CA THR A 879 8.46 -34.93 -15.74
C THR A 879 9.01 -36.27 -15.23
N GLN A 880 9.65 -37.03 -16.13
CA GLN A 880 10.40 -38.24 -15.75
C GLN A 880 11.42 -37.89 -14.65
N GLY A 881 11.56 -38.78 -13.65
CA GLY A 881 12.42 -38.57 -12.48
C GLY A 881 11.76 -37.87 -11.28
N TRP A 882 10.54 -37.33 -11.39
CA TRP A 882 9.79 -36.88 -10.22
C TRP A 882 9.44 -38.06 -9.31
N SER A 883 9.39 -37.83 -8.00
CA SER A 883 9.05 -38.84 -7.01
C SER A 883 7.58 -38.83 -6.64
N LEU A 884 7.02 -40.00 -6.39
CA LEU A 884 5.67 -40.15 -5.84
C LEU A 884 5.75 -39.94 -4.33
N ASP A 885 5.07 -38.93 -3.81
CA ASP A 885 4.87 -38.78 -2.37
C ASP A 885 3.83 -39.80 -1.90
N LEU A 886 4.31 -41.00 -1.56
CA LEU A 886 3.47 -42.11 -1.13
C LEU A 886 2.66 -41.75 0.12
N ALA A 887 3.27 -41.06 1.09
CA ALA A 887 2.59 -40.67 2.32
C ALA A 887 1.48 -39.65 2.04
N GLY A 888 1.78 -38.59 1.29
CA GLY A 888 0.81 -37.57 0.90
C GLY A 888 -0.33 -38.12 0.03
N THR A 889 -0.02 -39.08 -0.86
CA THR A 889 -1.00 -39.75 -1.72
C THR A 889 -1.93 -40.67 -0.92
N VAL A 890 -1.37 -41.51 -0.04
CA VAL A 890 -2.13 -42.46 0.79
C VAL A 890 -2.97 -41.76 1.86
N MET A 891 -2.47 -40.64 2.40
CA MET A 891 -3.20 -39.82 3.38
C MET A 891 -4.15 -38.80 2.72
N GLY A 892 -4.11 -38.65 1.39
CA GLY A 892 -4.87 -37.69 0.60
C GLY A 892 -6.23 -38.18 0.12
N GLU A 893 -6.74 -37.58 -0.97
CA GLU A 893 -8.10 -37.84 -1.48
C GLU A 893 -8.32 -39.30 -1.95
N SER A 894 -7.24 -40.02 -2.29
CA SER A 894 -7.30 -41.41 -2.77
C SER A 894 -7.00 -42.45 -1.70
N ARG A 895 -7.23 -42.09 -0.44
CA ARG A 895 -7.02 -42.95 0.72
C ARG A 895 -7.60 -44.36 0.58
N GLN A 896 -8.86 -44.49 0.18
CA GLN A 896 -9.52 -45.80 0.12
C GLN A 896 -9.04 -46.67 -1.06
N PRO A 897 -8.95 -46.17 -2.31
CA PRO A 897 -8.36 -46.93 -3.41
C PRO A 897 -6.92 -47.38 -3.13
N LEU A 898 -6.09 -46.51 -2.55
CA LEU A 898 -4.69 -46.83 -2.24
C LEU A 898 -4.56 -47.78 -1.04
N ALA A 899 -5.44 -47.68 -0.05
CA ALA A 899 -5.49 -48.66 1.03
C ALA A 899 -5.78 -50.07 0.51
N ASN A 900 -6.74 -50.20 -0.40
CA ASN A 900 -7.07 -51.49 -1.02
C ASN A 900 -5.92 -51.99 -1.91
N LEU A 901 -5.24 -51.10 -2.65
CA LEU A 901 -4.09 -51.48 -3.48
C LEU A 901 -2.94 -52.07 -2.65
N LEU A 902 -2.68 -51.48 -1.49
CA LEU A 902 -1.57 -51.83 -0.61
C LEU A 902 -1.96 -52.89 0.44
N GLU A 903 -3.19 -53.41 0.40
CA GLU A 903 -3.64 -54.45 1.34
C GLU A 903 -2.84 -55.76 1.16
N GLY A 904 -2.30 -56.28 2.26
CA GLY A 904 -1.44 -57.47 2.30
C GLY A 904 0.05 -57.16 2.18
N VAL A 905 0.44 -55.91 1.88
CA VAL A 905 1.86 -55.50 1.89
C VAL A 905 2.42 -55.65 3.30
N GLY A 906 3.56 -56.34 3.43
CA GLY A 906 4.16 -56.64 4.73
C GLY A 906 3.27 -57.48 5.65
N GLY A 907 2.31 -58.23 5.10
CA GLY A 907 1.33 -59.00 5.87
C GLY A 907 0.26 -58.16 6.57
N PHE A 908 0.12 -56.87 6.23
CA PHE A 908 -0.88 -55.98 6.80
C PHE A 908 -2.22 -56.09 6.07
N PHE A 909 -3.27 -56.58 6.73
CA PHE A 909 -4.61 -56.68 6.16
C PHE A 909 -5.54 -55.59 6.71
N LEU A 910 -6.44 -55.08 5.87
CA LEU A 910 -7.41 -54.08 6.31
C LEU A 910 -8.45 -54.74 7.22
N PRO A 911 -9.04 -53.99 8.17
CA PRO A 911 -10.13 -54.50 9.00
C PRO A 911 -11.33 -54.96 8.16
N PRO A 912 -12.09 -56.00 8.58
CA PRO A 912 -13.29 -56.44 7.88
C PRO A 912 -14.31 -55.30 7.74
N LYS A 913 -15.03 -55.26 6.62
CA LYS A 913 -16.01 -54.20 6.25
C LYS A 913 -17.10 -53.92 7.31
N ASN A 914 -17.32 -54.83 8.26
CA ASN A 914 -18.35 -54.75 9.30
C ASN A 914 -17.81 -54.35 10.68
N ALA A 915 -16.52 -54.02 10.81
CA ALA A 915 -15.99 -53.48 12.06
C ALA A 915 -16.69 -52.13 12.35
N LYS A 916 -17.34 -52.02 13.52
CA LYS A 916 -18.07 -50.82 13.97
C LYS A 916 -17.11 -49.63 14.11
N VAL A 917 -16.79 -48.96 12.99
CA VAL A 917 -16.09 -47.69 12.95
C VAL A 917 -17.14 -46.64 12.59
N GLN A 918 -17.50 -45.79 13.56
CA GLN A 918 -18.37 -44.64 13.33
C GLN A 918 -17.80 -43.80 12.16
N GLY A 919 -18.56 -43.69 11.07
CA GLY A 919 -18.28 -42.76 9.97
C GLY A 919 -17.65 -43.31 8.68
N GLY A 920 -17.47 -44.63 8.52
CA GLY A 920 -17.17 -45.24 7.21
C GLY A 920 -15.84 -44.84 6.54
N ARG A 921 -14.95 -44.11 7.22
CA ARG A 921 -13.59 -43.80 6.77
C ARG A 921 -12.57 -44.58 7.59
N LEU A 922 -11.58 -45.19 6.93
CA LEU A 922 -10.41 -45.79 7.59
C LEU A 922 -9.79 -44.74 8.53
N ASN A 923 -9.45 -45.09 9.78
CA ASN A 923 -8.89 -44.13 10.74
C ASN A 923 -7.38 -43.86 10.46
N ASN A 924 -6.82 -42.76 10.97
CA ASN A 924 -5.41 -42.40 10.71
C ASN A 924 -4.42 -43.42 11.28
N LYS A 925 -4.75 -44.07 12.40
CA LYS A 925 -3.90 -45.09 13.04
C LYS A 925 -3.69 -46.32 12.14
N VAL A 926 -4.74 -46.77 11.45
CA VAL A 926 -4.69 -47.89 10.49
C VAL A 926 -3.85 -47.49 9.27
N MET A 927 -4.03 -46.27 8.75
CA MET A 927 -3.24 -45.80 7.60
C MET A 927 -1.77 -45.61 7.93
N THR A 928 -1.42 -45.14 9.14
CA THR A 928 -0.04 -45.04 9.58
C THR A 928 0.61 -46.43 9.63
N LYS A 929 -0.09 -47.45 10.15
CA LYS A 929 0.41 -48.84 10.14
C LYS A 929 0.61 -49.39 8.73
N LEU A 930 -0.33 -49.11 7.82
CA LEU A 930 -0.21 -49.49 6.40
C LEU A 930 1.00 -48.81 5.74
N LEU A 931 1.23 -47.53 6.01
CA LEU A 931 2.41 -46.80 5.52
C LEU A 931 3.70 -47.40 6.05
N CYS A 932 3.79 -47.74 7.34
CA CYS A 932 4.95 -48.42 7.91
C CYS A 932 5.22 -49.76 7.21
N ALA A 933 4.19 -50.58 7.01
CA ALA A 933 4.33 -51.85 6.28
C ALA A 933 4.76 -51.63 4.82
N SER A 934 4.26 -50.57 4.18
CA SER A 934 4.59 -50.19 2.80
C SER A 934 6.05 -49.74 2.65
N PHE A 935 6.53 -48.86 3.54
CA PHE A 935 7.94 -48.42 3.54
C PHE A 935 8.92 -49.54 3.90
N ALA A 936 8.50 -50.53 4.69
CA ALA A 936 9.31 -51.73 4.94
C ALA A 936 9.38 -52.69 3.75
N ASN A 937 8.50 -52.54 2.74
CA ASN A 937 8.35 -53.48 1.62
C ASN A 937 8.26 -52.74 0.27
N LEU A 938 9.15 -51.78 0.03
CA LEU A 938 9.11 -50.90 -1.15
C LEU A 938 9.12 -51.64 -2.49
N THR A 939 9.82 -52.79 -2.58
CA THR A 939 9.83 -53.62 -3.80
C THR A 939 8.43 -54.13 -4.14
N GLU A 940 7.68 -54.61 -3.16
CA GLU A 940 6.29 -55.06 -3.33
C GLU A 940 5.35 -53.88 -3.60
N VAL A 941 5.59 -52.72 -2.97
CA VAL A 941 4.83 -51.49 -3.26
C VAL A 941 5.00 -51.08 -4.72
N VAL A 942 6.25 -50.97 -5.23
CA VAL A 942 6.50 -50.58 -6.62
C VAL A 942 5.91 -51.59 -7.59
N LYS A 943 5.95 -52.89 -7.28
CA LYS A 943 5.26 -53.91 -8.06
C LYS A 943 3.75 -53.62 -8.16
N ARG A 944 3.09 -53.38 -7.03
CA ARG A 944 1.64 -53.05 -6.98
C ARG A 944 1.30 -51.71 -7.62
N LEU A 945 2.17 -50.71 -7.55
CA LEU A 945 1.98 -49.46 -8.28
C LEU A 945 2.00 -49.69 -9.80
N ASN A 946 2.89 -50.55 -10.29
CA ASN A 946 2.97 -50.87 -11.71
C ASN A 946 1.87 -51.82 -12.20
N GLU A 947 1.44 -52.78 -11.38
CA GLU A 947 0.43 -53.78 -11.73
C GLU A 947 -1.01 -53.33 -11.43
N GLY A 948 -1.20 -52.37 -10.52
CA GLY A 948 -2.52 -51.96 -10.06
C GLY A 948 -2.78 -50.46 -10.21
N LEU A 949 -1.91 -49.58 -9.67
CA LEU A 949 -2.17 -48.13 -9.71
C LEU A 949 -2.29 -47.60 -11.14
N ARG A 950 -1.51 -48.15 -12.07
CA ARG A 950 -1.54 -47.77 -13.49
C ARG A 950 -2.90 -47.98 -14.16
N ASP A 951 -3.71 -48.92 -13.68
CA ASP A 951 -5.05 -49.17 -14.22
C ASP A 951 -6.15 -48.36 -13.51
N MET A 952 -5.80 -47.62 -12.45
CA MET A 952 -6.77 -46.85 -11.67
C MET A 952 -7.22 -45.57 -12.37
N LYS A 953 -8.48 -45.23 -12.13
CA LYS A 953 -9.17 -43.98 -12.51
C LYS A 953 -9.79 -43.35 -11.25
N GLY A 954 -10.08 -42.07 -11.28
CA GLY A 954 -10.69 -41.37 -10.13
C GLY A 954 -9.74 -41.26 -8.93
N VAL A 955 -8.42 -41.21 -9.15
CA VAL A 955 -7.40 -41.09 -8.10
C VAL A 955 -6.62 -39.78 -8.21
N THR A 956 -6.14 -39.27 -7.09
CA THR A 956 -5.34 -38.07 -6.93
C THR A 956 -3.98 -38.49 -6.38
N LEU A 957 -2.91 -38.22 -7.13
CA LEU A 957 -1.53 -38.55 -6.78
C LEU A 957 -0.75 -37.26 -6.48
N LEU A 958 0.12 -37.30 -5.48
CA LEU A 958 1.02 -36.20 -5.17
C LEU A 958 2.43 -36.51 -5.64
N PHE A 959 2.97 -35.68 -6.54
CA PHE A 959 4.34 -35.78 -7.03
C PHE A 959 5.21 -34.63 -6.53
N LYS A 960 6.49 -34.90 -6.28
CA LYS A 960 7.50 -33.92 -5.88
C LYS A 960 8.69 -33.95 -6.85
N SER A 961 9.25 -32.76 -7.15
CA SER A 961 10.41 -32.63 -8.04
C SER A 961 11.75 -32.97 -7.39
N GLY A 962 11.79 -33.17 -6.07
CA GLY A 962 13.00 -33.45 -5.28
C GLY A 962 12.86 -32.99 -3.82
N VAL A 963 13.98 -33.00 -3.09
CA VAL A 963 14.07 -32.48 -1.70
C VAL A 963 14.67 -31.07 -1.70
N GLN A 964 14.21 -30.19 -0.79
CA GLN A 964 14.74 -28.83 -0.72
C GLN A 964 16.17 -28.83 -0.15
N ALA A 965 17.13 -28.29 -0.90
CA ALA A 965 18.50 -28.09 -0.43
C ALA A 965 18.77 -26.62 -0.08
N LYS A 966 19.38 -26.40 1.08
CA LYS A 966 19.94 -25.11 1.51
C LYS A 966 21.46 -25.25 1.61
N PHE A 967 22.19 -24.51 0.76
CA PHE A 967 23.64 -24.51 0.79
C PHE A 967 24.17 -23.82 2.05
N LEU A 968 25.16 -24.46 2.66
CA LEU A 968 25.89 -23.93 3.79
C LEU A 968 27.16 -23.22 3.31
N PRO A 969 27.64 -22.20 4.05
CA PRO A 969 28.90 -21.51 3.77
C PRO A 969 30.13 -22.34 4.14
N GLU A 970 30.11 -23.62 3.78
CA GLU A 970 31.11 -24.61 4.16
C GLU A 970 31.28 -25.62 3.02
N VAL A 971 32.54 -25.95 2.72
CA VAL A 971 32.93 -26.89 1.67
C VAL A 971 33.97 -27.85 2.24
N HIS A 972 33.79 -29.14 1.99
CA HIS A 972 34.72 -30.21 2.33
C HIS A 972 35.44 -30.64 1.05
N VAL A 973 36.71 -30.24 0.92
CA VAL A 973 37.52 -30.50 -0.27
C VAL A 973 38.41 -31.70 -0.02
N ARG A 974 38.18 -32.80 -0.75
CA ARG A 974 38.95 -34.03 -0.62
C ARG A 974 40.00 -34.12 -1.72
N TYR A 975 41.27 -34.30 -1.33
CA TYR A 975 42.40 -34.56 -2.21
C TYR A 975 42.81 -36.03 -2.05
N GLU A 976 42.78 -36.82 -3.13
CA GLU A 976 43.05 -38.26 -3.10
C GLU A 976 44.25 -38.67 -3.97
N GLY A 977 44.92 -39.75 -3.58
CA GLY A 977 46.01 -40.36 -4.32
C GLY A 977 47.21 -39.43 -4.48
N SER A 978 47.69 -39.25 -5.71
CA SER A 978 48.84 -38.39 -6.00
C SER A 978 48.52 -36.89 -6.03
N GLU A 979 47.25 -36.49 -5.89
CA GLU A 979 46.85 -35.09 -5.94
C GLU A 979 47.16 -34.38 -4.61
N ARG A 980 48.07 -33.39 -4.67
CA ARG A 980 48.44 -32.56 -3.52
C ARG A 980 47.66 -31.27 -3.50
N VAL A 981 47.44 -30.68 -2.32
CA VAL A 981 46.80 -29.35 -2.18
C VAL A 981 47.51 -28.29 -3.03
N GLY A 982 48.84 -28.32 -3.06
CA GLY A 982 49.67 -27.41 -3.87
C GLY A 982 49.59 -27.63 -5.38
N SER A 983 48.88 -28.67 -5.84
CA SER A 983 48.58 -28.87 -7.27
C SER A 983 47.55 -27.85 -7.76
N GLU A 984 46.72 -27.33 -6.84
CA GLU A 984 45.64 -26.38 -7.13
C GLU A 984 45.86 -25.04 -6.44
N ILE A 985 46.15 -25.03 -5.14
CA ILE A 985 46.32 -23.81 -4.36
C ILE A 985 47.76 -23.33 -4.49
N LYS A 986 47.94 -22.06 -4.88
CA LYS A 986 49.26 -21.47 -5.09
C LYS A 986 50.02 -21.29 -3.78
N GLN A 987 49.35 -20.69 -2.80
CA GLN A 987 49.86 -20.47 -1.45
C GLN A 987 48.72 -20.12 -0.49
N PHE A 988 48.96 -20.33 0.79
CA PHE A 988 48.13 -19.84 1.87
C PHE A 988 48.76 -18.63 2.55
N THR A 989 47.92 -17.71 3.03
CA THR A 989 48.33 -16.56 3.83
C THR A 989 47.69 -16.62 5.22
N SER A 990 48.46 -16.23 6.23
CA SER A 990 47.99 -16.02 7.60
C SER A 990 47.87 -14.52 7.87
N GLN A 991 46.66 -14.01 8.13
CA GLN A 991 46.44 -12.62 8.55
C GLN A 991 45.73 -12.56 9.91
N ALA A 992 45.93 -11.48 10.66
CA ALA A 992 45.09 -11.17 11.83
C ALA A 992 43.66 -10.92 11.34
N GLY A 993 42.67 -11.64 11.87
CA GLY A 993 41.28 -11.52 11.41
C GLY A 993 40.76 -10.07 11.49
N MET A 994 39.90 -9.66 10.55
CA MET A 994 39.20 -8.38 10.68
C MET A 994 38.27 -8.45 11.89
N ALA A 995 38.36 -7.47 12.80
CA ALA A 995 37.45 -7.38 13.93
C ALA A 995 36.00 -7.21 13.41
N GLN A 996 35.11 -8.14 13.73
CA GLN A 996 33.67 -7.90 13.63
C GLN A 996 33.34 -6.75 14.59
N GLN A 997 32.98 -5.58 14.05
CA GLN A 997 32.43 -4.50 14.87
C GLN A 997 31.09 -4.97 15.43
N GLN A 998 31.07 -5.37 16.70
CA GLN A 998 29.85 -5.45 17.48
C GLN A 998 29.29 -4.02 17.64
N PRO A 999 27.96 -3.82 17.56
CA PRO A 999 27.37 -2.55 17.93
C PRO A 999 27.67 -2.27 19.41
N ALA A 1000 28.25 -1.10 19.68
CA ALA A 1000 28.65 -0.68 21.01
C ALA A 1000 27.43 -0.62 21.93
N GLY A 1001 27.39 -1.51 22.94
CA GLY A 1001 26.25 -1.53 23.84
C GLY A 1001 26.29 -2.50 25.01
N PHE A 1002 27.43 -3.03 25.46
CA PHE A 1002 27.56 -3.60 26.81
C PHE A 1002 29.02 -3.54 27.26
N SER A 1003 29.36 -2.50 28.01
CA SER A 1003 30.62 -2.41 28.75
C SER A 1003 30.48 -3.20 30.06
N SER A 1004 30.88 -4.46 30.07
CA SER A 1004 31.29 -5.11 31.32
C SER A 1004 32.76 -4.79 31.57
N PHE A 1005 33.03 -4.02 32.63
CA PHE A 1005 34.34 -3.92 33.26
C PHE A 1005 34.89 -5.36 33.45
N TRP A 1006 36.17 -5.57 33.14
CA TRP A 1006 36.93 -6.85 33.16
C TRP A 1006 36.99 -7.70 31.87
N ALA A 1007 37.29 -7.12 30.70
CA ALA A 1007 37.94 -7.88 29.63
C ALA A 1007 38.79 -6.96 28.72
N ARG A 1008 40.10 -7.20 28.65
CA ARG A 1008 40.94 -6.68 27.55
C ARG A 1008 40.43 -7.29 26.24
N PRO A 1009 40.36 -6.56 25.11
CA PRO A 1009 40.08 -7.16 23.82
C PRO A 1009 41.17 -8.18 23.50
N LYS A 1010 40.81 -9.47 23.36
CA LYS A 1010 41.71 -10.46 22.77
C LYS A 1010 41.94 -10.06 21.31
N ALA A 1011 43.20 -10.06 20.87
CA ALA A 1011 43.53 -9.89 19.46
C ALA A 1011 42.72 -10.89 18.60
N PRO A 1012 42.24 -10.49 17.41
CA PRO A 1012 41.47 -11.38 16.56
C PRO A 1012 42.28 -12.64 16.22
N PRO A 1013 41.66 -13.83 16.19
CA PRO A 1013 42.38 -15.06 15.86
C PRO A 1013 42.99 -14.95 14.45
N LYS A 1014 44.21 -15.49 14.29
CA LYS A 1014 44.85 -15.61 12.98
C LYS A 1014 44.00 -16.53 12.10
N GLN A 1015 43.72 -16.11 10.87
CA GLN A 1015 42.95 -16.90 9.90
C GLN A 1015 43.85 -17.31 8.73
N VAL A 1016 43.68 -18.55 8.25
CA VAL A 1016 44.40 -19.11 7.11
C VAL A 1016 43.48 -19.12 5.90
N ARG A 1017 43.93 -18.49 4.79
CA ARG A 1017 43.15 -18.39 3.55
C ARG A 1017 44.01 -18.66 2.31
N PRO A 1018 43.44 -19.15 1.20
CA PRO A 1018 44.16 -19.28 -0.05
C PRO A 1018 44.39 -17.89 -0.66
N ASP A 1019 45.60 -17.62 -1.13
CA ASP A 1019 45.96 -16.34 -1.77
C ASP A 1019 45.80 -16.38 -3.29
N GLY A 1020 45.60 -17.58 -3.85
CA GLY A 1020 45.35 -17.78 -5.27
C GLY A 1020 45.42 -19.25 -5.66
N PHE A 1021 45.05 -19.53 -6.90
CA PHE A 1021 45.00 -20.87 -7.47
C PHE A 1021 45.88 -20.95 -8.71
N VAL A 1022 46.56 -22.08 -8.91
CA VAL A 1022 47.48 -22.37 -10.01
C VAL A 1022 46.72 -22.89 -11.23
N LYS A 1023 45.71 -23.73 -10.99
CA LYS A 1023 44.79 -24.30 -11.98
C LYS A 1023 43.49 -24.69 -11.27
N GLN A 1024 42.48 -25.05 -12.04
CA GLN A 1024 41.23 -25.60 -11.50
C GLN A 1024 41.46 -26.98 -10.87
N GLY A 1025 40.92 -27.20 -9.67
CA GLY A 1025 41.00 -28.47 -8.94
C GLY A 1025 39.84 -28.62 -7.94
N PRO A 1026 39.98 -29.52 -6.95
CA PRO A 1026 38.92 -29.86 -6.01
C PRO A 1026 38.33 -28.67 -5.22
N ALA A 1027 39.15 -27.70 -4.79
CA ALA A 1027 38.69 -26.55 -4.00
C ALA A 1027 37.85 -25.57 -4.84
N GLN A 1028 38.33 -25.22 -6.05
CA GLN A 1028 37.60 -24.39 -6.99
C GLN A 1028 36.34 -25.10 -7.50
N ALA A 1029 36.38 -26.43 -7.66
CA ALA A 1029 35.18 -27.21 -7.99
C ALA A 1029 34.12 -27.14 -6.89
N GLY A 1030 34.52 -27.01 -5.62
CA GLY A 1030 33.61 -26.78 -4.49
C GLY A 1030 33.14 -25.32 -4.32
N GLY A 1031 33.66 -24.38 -5.12
CA GLY A 1031 33.32 -22.95 -5.03
C GLY A 1031 34.16 -22.14 -4.04
N VAL A 1032 35.29 -22.70 -3.57
CA VAL A 1032 36.22 -22.00 -2.67
C VAL A 1032 36.88 -20.83 -3.40
N ARG A 1033 36.91 -19.67 -2.75
CA ARG A 1033 37.51 -18.42 -3.24
C ARG A 1033 38.61 -17.94 -2.28
N GLY A 1034 39.35 -16.90 -2.66
CA GLY A 1034 40.41 -16.31 -1.83
C GLY A 1034 39.93 -15.70 -0.50
N ASP A 1035 38.64 -15.38 -0.40
CA ASP A 1035 38.01 -14.84 0.82
C ASP A 1035 37.53 -15.94 1.80
N TRP A 1036 37.69 -17.23 1.47
CA TRP A 1036 37.35 -18.34 2.36
C TRP A 1036 38.50 -18.67 3.31
N VAL A 1037 38.16 -19.16 4.50
CA VAL A 1037 39.15 -19.56 5.52
C VAL A 1037 39.14 -21.06 5.73
N VAL A 1038 40.30 -21.63 6.03
CA VAL A 1038 40.41 -23.04 6.43
C VAL A 1038 39.94 -23.19 7.88
N ASP A 1039 38.95 -24.04 8.11
CA ASP A 1039 38.51 -24.47 9.44
C ASP A 1039 39.46 -25.58 9.91
N ILE A 1040 40.50 -25.20 10.65
CA ILE A 1040 41.57 -26.10 11.07
C ILE A 1040 41.02 -27.21 11.97
N GLY A 1041 40.14 -26.88 12.93
CA GLY A 1041 39.56 -27.84 13.86
C GLY A 1041 38.79 -28.95 13.13
N LYS A 1042 37.85 -28.57 12.25
CA LYS A 1042 37.11 -29.56 11.45
C LYS A 1042 37.99 -30.32 10.45
N THR A 1043 39.03 -29.66 9.93
CA THR A 1043 40.03 -30.32 9.08
C THR A 1043 40.77 -31.41 9.84
N ILE A 1044 41.13 -31.19 11.10
CA ILE A 1044 41.77 -32.23 11.94
C ILE A 1044 40.78 -33.39 12.17
N GLU A 1045 39.53 -33.08 12.55
CA GLU A 1045 38.49 -34.09 12.84
C GLU A 1045 38.21 -35.04 11.66
N LEU A 1046 38.22 -34.53 10.42
CA LEU A 1046 37.93 -35.32 9.22
C LEU A 1046 39.13 -36.10 8.67
N ASN A 1047 40.31 -36.00 9.29
CA ASN A 1047 41.53 -36.68 8.84
C ASN A 1047 42.21 -37.47 9.98
N PRO A 1048 41.55 -38.52 10.50
CA PRO A 1048 42.13 -39.33 11.57
C PRO A 1048 43.46 -39.96 11.13
N GLY A 1049 44.47 -39.88 11.98
CA GLY A 1049 45.84 -40.36 11.72
C GLY A 1049 46.79 -39.33 11.09
N LYS A 1050 46.35 -38.09 10.87
CA LYS A 1050 47.18 -36.97 10.36
C LYS A 1050 47.32 -35.80 11.34
N GLU A 1051 47.00 -36.01 12.62
CA GLU A 1051 46.93 -34.98 13.66
C GLU A 1051 48.26 -34.25 13.84
N GLN A 1052 49.39 -34.96 13.77
CA GLN A 1052 50.72 -34.34 13.86
C GLN A 1052 51.05 -33.45 12.66
N ALA A 1053 50.61 -33.83 11.45
CA ALA A 1053 50.82 -33.05 10.23
C ALA A 1053 49.84 -31.88 10.09
N LEU A 1054 48.68 -31.96 10.76
CA LEU A 1054 47.61 -30.95 10.77
C LEU A 1054 47.54 -30.16 12.08
N CYS A 1055 48.62 -30.15 12.86
CA CYS A 1055 48.68 -29.42 14.13
C CYS A 1055 48.36 -27.92 13.91
N GLU A 1056 47.42 -27.40 14.70
CA GLU A 1056 46.93 -26.01 14.56
C GLU A 1056 48.06 -24.99 14.69
N GLU A 1057 48.97 -25.19 15.64
CA GLU A 1057 50.12 -24.32 15.87
C GLU A 1057 51.04 -24.28 14.63
N VAL A 1058 51.30 -25.43 14.02
CA VAL A 1058 52.15 -25.57 12.82
C VAL A 1058 51.50 -24.89 11.62
N ILE A 1059 50.18 -25.06 11.43
CA ILE A 1059 49.43 -24.44 10.34
C ILE A 1059 49.35 -22.91 10.51
N LEU A 1060 49.19 -22.41 11.74
CA LEU A 1060 49.12 -20.97 12.01
C LEU A 1060 50.49 -20.27 11.89
N GLU A 1061 51.59 -20.97 12.13
CA GLU A 1061 52.95 -20.47 11.92
C GLU A 1061 53.37 -20.53 10.45
N ASN A 1062 53.06 -21.61 9.75
CA ASN A 1062 53.36 -21.80 8.33
C ASN A 1062 52.22 -22.54 7.61
N PRO A 1063 51.21 -21.83 7.11
CA PRO A 1063 50.05 -22.49 6.50
C PRO A 1063 50.38 -23.19 5.17
N ASN A 1064 51.54 -22.92 4.57
CA ASN A 1064 51.99 -23.56 3.34
C ASN A 1064 52.44 -25.01 3.54
N VAL A 1065 52.52 -25.51 4.79
CA VAL A 1065 52.68 -26.95 5.05
C VAL A 1065 51.55 -27.77 4.43
N LEU A 1066 50.35 -27.19 4.31
CA LEU A 1066 49.19 -27.83 3.69
C LEU A 1066 49.43 -28.16 2.21
N LEU A 1067 50.22 -27.37 1.49
CA LEU A 1067 50.47 -27.54 0.04
C LEU A 1067 51.12 -28.89 -0.30
N GLY A 1068 51.92 -29.43 0.62
CA GLY A 1068 52.63 -30.70 0.42
C GLY A 1068 51.79 -31.95 0.69
N LEU A 1069 50.60 -31.79 1.28
CA LEU A 1069 49.76 -32.90 1.73
C LEU A 1069 48.88 -33.45 0.60
N SER A 1070 48.62 -34.75 0.65
CA SER A 1070 47.69 -35.52 -0.20
C SER A 1070 46.91 -36.49 0.69
N ASP A 1071 45.87 -37.14 0.16
CA ASP A 1071 44.95 -38.03 0.90
C ASP A 1071 44.28 -37.36 2.11
N LEU A 1072 43.87 -36.09 1.98
CA LEU A 1072 43.25 -35.32 3.07
C LEU A 1072 42.00 -34.56 2.63
N THR A 1073 41.14 -34.25 3.60
CA THR A 1073 39.96 -33.41 3.44
C THR A 1073 40.20 -32.04 4.10
N LEU A 1074 40.31 -30.96 3.33
CA LEU A 1074 40.35 -29.60 3.86
C LEU A 1074 38.92 -29.06 4.00
N VAL A 1075 38.62 -28.47 5.15
CA VAL A 1075 37.34 -27.79 5.39
C VAL A 1075 37.53 -26.30 5.19
N PHE A 1076 36.83 -25.74 4.20
CA PHE A 1076 36.79 -24.30 3.97
C PHE A 1076 35.46 -23.73 4.45
N LYS A 1077 35.50 -22.58 5.10
CA LYS A 1077 34.33 -21.83 5.58
C LYS A 1077 34.34 -20.43 5.00
N GLN A 1078 33.18 -19.96 4.56
CA GLN A 1078 32.99 -18.57 4.15
C GLN A 1078 32.63 -17.73 5.39
N PRO A 1079 33.54 -16.88 5.91
CA PRO A 1079 33.30 -16.11 7.13
C PRO A 1079 32.13 -15.12 7.01
N ASN A 1080 31.83 -14.66 5.79
CA ASN A 1080 30.72 -13.76 5.49
C ASN A 1080 29.74 -14.45 4.52
N PRO A 1081 28.84 -15.30 5.03
CA PRO A 1081 27.95 -16.12 4.19
C PRO A 1081 26.88 -15.32 3.45
N ASN A 1082 26.53 -14.16 3.99
CA ASN A 1082 25.58 -13.22 3.39
C ASN A 1082 26.35 -12.13 2.64
N LYS A 1083 25.81 -11.67 1.51
CA LYS A 1083 26.29 -10.44 0.87
C LYS A 1083 26.20 -9.31 1.90
N ALA A 1084 27.29 -8.58 2.12
CA ALA A 1084 27.33 -7.44 3.02
C ALA A 1084 27.42 -6.16 2.18
N ALA A 1085 26.74 -5.10 2.61
CA ALA A 1085 26.90 -3.78 2.02
C ALA A 1085 28.32 -3.28 2.29
N VAL A 1086 29.14 -3.23 1.26
CA VAL A 1086 30.55 -2.80 1.33
C VAL A 1086 30.74 -1.35 0.91
N PHE A 1087 29.77 -0.78 0.20
CA PHE A 1087 29.79 0.61 -0.22
C PHE A 1087 28.38 1.21 -0.23
N LYS A 1088 28.28 2.48 0.17
CA LYS A 1088 27.08 3.30 -0.01
C LYS A 1088 27.49 4.70 -0.48
N GLY A 1089 27.12 5.05 -1.71
CA GLY A 1089 27.39 6.35 -2.33
C GLY A 1089 26.14 7.20 -2.41
N SER A 1090 26.25 8.45 -1.96
CA SER A 1090 25.22 9.50 -2.08
C SER A 1090 25.85 10.89 -1.87
N GLY A 1091 25.15 11.93 -2.30
CA GLY A 1091 25.54 13.33 -2.12
C GLY A 1091 26.23 13.95 -3.35
N PRO A 1092 26.86 15.13 -3.20
CA PRO A 1092 27.38 15.92 -4.31
C PRO A 1092 28.57 15.26 -5.05
N PRO A 1093 28.94 15.78 -6.25
CA PRO A 1093 30.16 15.39 -6.97
C PRO A 1093 31.39 15.47 -6.08
N ASP A 1094 32.40 14.64 -6.38
CA ASP A 1094 33.70 14.61 -5.69
C ASP A 1094 33.66 14.39 -4.16
N SER A 1095 32.52 13.98 -3.59
CA SER A 1095 32.47 13.59 -2.18
C SER A 1095 33.34 12.34 -1.95
N GLU A 1096 34.00 12.26 -0.79
CA GLU A 1096 34.72 11.05 -0.37
C GLU A 1096 33.83 9.80 -0.37
N LYS A 1097 32.50 10.00 -0.36
CA LYS A 1097 31.47 8.96 -0.45
C LYS A 1097 31.37 8.28 -1.81
N TRP A 1098 31.99 8.82 -2.87
CA TRP A 1098 32.09 8.16 -4.19
C TRP A 1098 33.44 7.45 -4.39
N ARG A 1099 33.96 6.85 -3.32
CA ARG A 1099 35.14 5.99 -3.34
C ARG A 1099 34.78 4.61 -2.81
N CYS A 1100 34.82 3.61 -3.68
CA CYS A 1100 34.61 2.22 -3.27
C CYS A 1100 35.96 1.54 -3.05
N ASN A 1101 36.08 0.90 -1.89
CA ASN A 1101 37.19 -0.01 -1.63
C ASN A 1101 37.08 -1.25 -2.53
N GLU A 1102 38.11 -2.08 -2.52
CA GLU A 1102 38.11 -3.34 -3.27
C GLU A 1102 36.95 -4.23 -2.85
N LEU A 1103 36.22 -4.75 -3.84
CA LEU A 1103 35.11 -5.66 -3.63
C LEU A 1103 35.66 -7.09 -3.58
N PRO A 1104 35.38 -7.87 -2.52
CA PRO A 1104 35.79 -9.27 -2.45
C PRO A 1104 34.96 -10.13 -3.41
N GLY A 1105 35.61 -11.13 -4.03
CA GLY A 1105 34.97 -12.13 -4.87
C GLY A 1105 34.86 -11.74 -6.35
N ASP A 1106 34.20 -12.62 -7.10
CA ASP A 1106 33.98 -12.50 -8.55
C ASP A 1106 32.65 -11.83 -8.91
N SER A 1107 31.81 -11.54 -7.89
CA SER A 1107 30.47 -11.00 -8.06
C SER A 1107 30.11 -9.97 -7.01
N ALA A 1108 29.36 -8.94 -7.39
CA ALA A 1108 28.79 -7.94 -6.50
C ALA A 1108 27.42 -7.47 -6.98
N GLU A 1109 26.58 -7.09 -6.03
CA GLU A 1109 25.21 -6.64 -6.24
C GLU A 1109 25.12 -5.13 -6.06
N PHE A 1110 24.68 -4.44 -7.11
CA PHE A 1110 24.52 -2.99 -7.15
C PHE A 1110 23.04 -2.67 -7.03
N THR A 1111 22.67 -1.88 -6.03
CA THR A 1111 21.30 -1.44 -5.79
C THR A 1111 21.24 0.08 -5.82
N PHE A 1112 20.48 0.65 -6.75
CA PHE A 1112 20.27 2.09 -6.82
C PHE A 1112 18.81 2.42 -6.52
N SER A 1113 18.60 3.30 -5.55
CA SER A 1113 17.28 3.70 -5.07
C SER A 1113 17.15 5.22 -5.06
N ALA A 1114 16.02 5.72 -5.54
CA ALA A 1114 15.62 7.13 -5.49
C ALA A 1114 14.24 7.25 -4.84
N ASP A 1115 14.03 8.28 -4.04
CA ASP A 1115 12.75 8.53 -3.36
C ASP A 1115 11.80 9.43 -4.17
N GLY A 1116 12.29 10.01 -5.27
CA GLY A 1116 11.53 10.79 -6.23
C GLY A 1116 11.59 12.30 -6.04
N ASP A 1117 12.55 12.78 -5.26
CA ASP A 1117 12.76 14.20 -5.04
C ASP A 1117 13.62 14.88 -6.13
N GLY A 1118 14.00 16.14 -5.90
CA GLY A 1118 14.94 16.87 -6.74
C GLY A 1118 14.43 17.27 -8.13
N VAL A 1119 13.12 17.21 -8.40
CA VAL A 1119 12.54 17.57 -9.71
C VAL A 1119 13.00 18.95 -10.21
N ASN A 1120 13.20 19.90 -9.29
CA ASN A 1120 13.62 21.27 -9.58
C ASN A 1120 15.14 21.43 -9.78
N GLU A 1121 15.95 20.42 -9.44
CA GLU A 1121 17.41 20.48 -9.49
C GLU A 1121 17.99 19.29 -10.31
N PRO A 1122 17.71 19.22 -11.63
CA PRO A 1122 18.18 18.12 -12.48
C PRO A 1122 19.70 17.94 -12.47
N ASP A 1123 20.47 19.01 -12.32
CA ASP A 1123 21.93 18.97 -12.29
C ASP A 1123 22.49 18.29 -11.04
N ARG A 1124 21.72 18.29 -9.94
CA ARG A 1124 22.05 17.54 -8.72
C ARG A 1124 21.56 16.10 -8.75
N ARG A 1125 20.86 15.71 -9.83
CA ARG A 1125 20.38 14.35 -10.09
C ARG A 1125 21.15 13.66 -11.21
N TRP A 1126 22.43 13.98 -11.38
CA TRP A 1126 23.22 13.31 -12.42
C TRP A 1126 23.23 11.80 -12.22
N GLY A 1127 23.22 11.32 -10.98
CA GLY A 1127 23.15 9.90 -10.63
C GLY A 1127 24.53 9.29 -10.49
N PHE A 1128 24.72 8.07 -10.99
CA PHE A 1128 26.03 7.42 -10.92
C PHE A 1128 26.40 6.78 -12.25
N TRP A 1129 27.70 6.72 -12.49
CA TRP A 1129 28.33 5.96 -13.55
C TRP A 1129 29.55 5.27 -12.97
N ALA A 1130 29.64 3.95 -13.14
CA ALA A 1130 30.66 3.11 -12.54
C ALA A 1130 31.23 2.12 -13.55
N PHE A 1131 32.55 1.98 -13.59
CA PHE A 1131 33.23 0.95 -14.36
C PHE A 1131 33.88 -0.06 -13.42
N VAL A 1132 33.44 -1.31 -13.51
CA VAL A 1132 33.89 -2.42 -12.67
C VAL A 1132 34.91 -3.24 -13.43
N LEU A 1133 36.10 -3.42 -12.85
CA LEU A 1133 37.23 -4.14 -13.44
C LEU A 1133 37.76 -5.21 -12.47
N PRO A 1134 38.42 -6.28 -12.97
CA PRO A 1134 39.21 -7.18 -12.15
C PRO A 1134 40.34 -6.42 -11.44
N GLN A 1135 40.67 -6.77 -10.19
CA GLN A 1135 41.75 -6.07 -9.45
C GLN A 1135 43.11 -6.11 -10.18
N GLY A 1136 43.39 -7.18 -10.94
CA GLY A 1136 44.61 -7.29 -11.74
C GLY A 1136 44.65 -6.44 -13.02
N ALA A 1137 43.58 -5.70 -13.34
CA ALA A 1137 43.55 -4.82 -14.50
C ALA A 1137 44.42 -3.56 -14.28
N PRO A 1138 44.93 -2.94 -15.36
CA PRO A 1138 45.66 -1.68 -15.25
C PRO A 1138 44.83 -0.59 -14.56
N ARG A 1139 45.44 0.11 -13.60
CA ARG A 1139 44.78 1.20 -12.88
C ARG A 1139 44.50 2.36 -13.84
N LEU A 1140 43.22 2.71 -14.00
CA LEU A 1140 42.81 3.82 -14.84
C LEU A 1140 43.00 5.16 -14.11
N SER A 1141 43.40 6.20 -14.86
CA SER A 1141 43.41 7.57 -14.36
C SER A 1141 41.99 8.14 -14.32
N MET A 1142 41.71 9.06 -13.39
CA MET A 1142 40.39 9.69 -13.27
C MET A 1142 39.97 10.40 -14.56
N GLN A 1143 40.91 11.08 -15.23
CA GLN A 1143 40.65 11.73 -16.52
C GLN A 1143 40.20 10.73 -17.61
N THR A 1144 40.76 9.52 -17.60
CA THR A 1144 40.34 8.46 -18.54
C THR A 1144 38.93 7.98 -18.21
N VAL A 1145 38.61 7.77 -16.93
CA VAL A 1145 37.28 7.37 -16.46
C VAL A 1145 36.24 8.43 -16.84
N ASP A 1146 36.54 9.71 -16.60
CA ASP A 1146 35.63 10.81 -16.92
C ASP A 1146 35.43 11.00 -18.42
N ASN A 1147 36.48 10.88 -19.23
CA ASN A 1147 36.35 10.93 -20.68
C ASN A 1147 35.50 9.78 -21.21
N LEU A 1148 35.68 8.58 -20.66
CA LEU A 1148 34.87 7.42 -21.00
C LEU A 1148 33.41 7.64 -20.59
N ALA A 1149 33.15 8.06 -19.35
CA ALA A 1149 31.80 8.31 -18.83
C ALA A 1149 31.09 9.42 -19.62
N ASN A 1150 31.75 10.54 -19.90
CA ASN A 1150 31.16 11.63 -20.69
C ASN A 1150 30.80 11.17 -22.10
N LYS A 1151 31.73 10.49 -22.80
CA LYS A 1151 31.47 9.97 -24.15
C LYS A 1151 30.38 8.89 -24.14
N TRP A 1152 30.38 8.03 -23.14
CA TRP A 1152 29.37 6.99 -22.94
C TRP A 1152 27.99 7.61 -22.77
N VAL A 1153 27.81 8.48 -21.77
CA VAL A 1153 26.53 9.13 -21.46
C VAL A 1153 26.03 9.98 -22.62
N GLU A 1154 26.91 10.75 -23.27
CA GLU A 1154 26.53 11.56 -24.44
C GLU A 1154 25.97 10.68 -25.56
N VAL A 1155 26.69 9.63 -25.93
CA VAL A 1155 26.33 8.78 -27.06
C VAL A 1155 25.11 7.91 -26.74
N THR A 1156 25.00 7.36 -25.53
CA THR A 1156 23.85 6.52 -25.13
C THR A 1156 22.60 7.37 -24.97
N THR A 1157 22.68 8.55 -24.36
CA THR A 1157 21.52 9.46 -24.22
C THR A 1157 21.00 9.91 -25.58
N ARG A 1158 21.91 10.24 -26.51
CA ARG A 1158 21.54 10.57 -27.90
C ARG A 1158 20.88 9.39 -28.61
N ALA A 1159 21.38 8.17 -28.42
CA ALA A 1159 20.83 6.98 -29.05
C ALA A 1159 19.46 6.58 -28.47
N ILE A 1160 19.28 6.65 -27.16
CA ILE A 1160 18.01 6.35 -26.48
C ILE A 1160 16.93 7.34 -26.92
N GLY A 1161 17.26 8.63 -26.93
CA GLY A 1161 16.33 9.71 -27.25
C GLY A 1161 15.27 9.93 -26.16
N ILE A 1162 14.46 10.97 -26.35
CA ILE A 1162 13.29 11.23 -25.52
C ILE A 1162 12.09 10.51 -26.14
N ASP A 1163 11.48 9.61 -25.36
CA ASP A 1163 10.38 8.75 -25.78
C ASP A 1163 8.99 9.38 -25.54
N LYS A 1164 8.91 10.37 -24.65
CA LYS A 1164 7.68 11.08 -24.30
C LYS A 1164 7.73 12.53 -24.75
N ALA A 1165 6.61 13.04 -25.26
CA ALA A 1165 6.52 14.45 -25.61
C ALA A 1165 6.73 15.32 -24.34
N PRO A 1166 7.49 16.41 -24.44
CA PRO A 1166 7.59 17.39 -23.36
C PRO A 1166 6.20 17.86 -22.93
N CYS A 1167 5.99 17.99 -21.63
CA CYS A 1167 4.82 18.68 -21.10
C CYS A 1167 5.25 19.88 -20.26
N CYS A 1168 4.48 20.95 -20.34
CA CYS A 1168 4.63 22.15 -19.53
C CYS A 1168 3.45 22.25 -18.58
N GLU A 1169 3.70 22.31 -17.29
CA GLU A 1169 2.69 22.50 -16.26
C GLU A 1169 2.96 23.81 -15.54
N ARG A 1170 1.89 24.53 -15.16
CA ARG A 1170 2.04 25.69 -14.29
C ARG A 1170 2.35 25.22 -12.89
N ASP A 1171 3.17 25.99 -12.19
CA ASP A 1171 3.57 25.66 -10.83
C ASP A 1171 2.47 25.89 -9.77
N GLU A 1172 1.33 26.47 -10.14
CA GLU A 1172 0.37 27.01 -9.17
C GLU A 1172 -0.88 26.15 -8.94
N TRP A 1173 -1.55 26.42 -7.81
CA TRP A 1173 -2.87 25.89 -7.48
C TRP A 1173 -3.97 26.79 -8.04
N ASP A 1174 -4.63 26.31 -9.09
CA ASP A 1174 -5.91 26.86 -9.57
C ASP A 1174 -7.06 25.89 -9.27
N GLU A 1175 -8.30 26.36 -9.44
CA GLU A 1175 -9.49 25.54 -9.18
C GLU A 1175 -9.48 24.24 -9.98
N GLN A 1176 -9.03 24.28 -11.24
CA GLN A 1176 -9.01 23.11 -12.10
C GLN A 1176 -8.03 22.05 -11.58
N ARG A 1177 -6.82 22.45 -11.16
CA ARG A 1177 -5.83 21.57 -10.56
C ARG A 1177 -6.33 21.01 -9.23
N LEU A 1178 -6.93 21.84 -8.38
CA LEU A 1178 -7.50 21.40 -7.10
C LEU A 1178 -8.63 20.39 -7.29
N ARG A 1179 -9.53 20.62 -8.25
CA ARG A 1179 -10.56 19.65 -8.63
C ARG A 1179 -9.96 18.35 -9.18
N THR A 1180 -8.87 18.44 -9.95
CA THR A 1180 -8.16 17.25 -10.46
C THR A 1180 -7.52 16.45 -9.33
N LEU A 1181 -6.88 17.13 -8.36
CA LEU A 1181 -6.33 16.51 -7.15
C LEU A 1181 -7.44 15.81 -6.35
N CYS A 1182 -8.58 16.47 -6.16
CA CYS A 1182 -9.72 15.88 -5.46
C CYS A 1182 -10.27 14.66 -6.21
N ALA A 1183 -10.46 14.76 -7.53
CA ALA A 1183 -10.94 13.65 -8.35
C ALA A 1183 -10.01 12.43 -8.31
N ARG A 1184 -8.69 12.66 -8.32
CA ARG A 1184 -7.68 11.59 -8.22
C ARG A 1184 -7.86 10.75 -6.96
N HIS A 1185 -8.12 11.38 -5.83
CA HIS A 1185 -8.26 10.70 -4.54
C HIS A 1185 -9.71 10.41 -4.15
N GLY A 1186 -10.69 10.84 -4.93
CA GLY A 1186 -12.11 10.71 -4.60
C GLY A 1186 -12.54 11.61 -3.44
N TRP A 1187 -11.94 12.79 -3.32
CA TRP A 1187 -12.31 13.81 -2.34
C TRP A 1187 -13.44 14.69 -2.84
N GLU A 1188 -14.26 15.19 -1.93
CA GLU A 1188 -15.07 16.37 -2.17
C GLU A 1188 -14.20 17.63 -2.21
N PHE A 1189 -14.58 18.59 -3.04
CA PHE A 1189 -13.92 19.89 -3.13
C PHE A 1189 -14.87 20.99 -2.67
N GLU A 1190 -14.44 21.82 -1.73
CA GLU A 1190 -15.20 22.98 -1.26
C GLU A 1190 -14.27 24.18 -1.06
N TRP A 1191 -14.80 25.39 -1.28
CA TRP A 1191 -14.09 26.62 -0.93
C TRP A 1191 -14.31 26.95 0.55
N MET A 1192 -13.30 27.55 1.20
CA MET A 1192 -13.35 28.00 2.58
C MET A 1192 -14.33 29.19 2.75
N THR A 1193 -15.62 28.90 2.63
CA THR A 1193 -16.71 29.85 2.67
C THR A 1193 -17.74 29.37 3.67
N GLU A 1194 -18.37 30.32 4.34
CA GLU A 1194 -19.43 30.05 5.31
C GLU A 1194 -20.58 29.25 4.67
N ASP A 1195 -20.97 29.62 3.45
CA ASP A 1195 -22.02 28.97 2.67
C ASP A 1195 -21.70 27.51 2.30
N GLY A 1196 -20.45 27.18 2.01
CA GLY A 1196 -20.01 25.79 1.75
C GLY A 1196 -20.15 24.92 2.99
N GLU A 1197 -19.77 25.46 4.14
CA GLU A 1197 -19.83 24.74 5.41
C GLU A 1197 -21.26 24.55 5.92
N ARG A 1198 -22.13 25.56 5.76
CA ARG A 1198 -23.57 25.45 6.06
C ARG A 1198 -24.25 24.37 5.20
N ARG A 1199 -23.94 24.29 3.91
CA ARG A 1199 -24.47 23.24 3.02
C ARG A 1199 -24.07 21.83 3.47
N ARG A 1200 -22.81 21.64 3.90
CA ARG A 1200 -22.36 20.36 4.50
C ARG A 1200 -23.21 19.99 5.71
N ARG A 1201 -23.42 20.94 6.61
CA ARG A 1201 -24.18 20.73 7.85
C ARG A 1201 -25.63 20.34 7.61
N ALA A 1202 -26.30 20.99 6.64
CA ALA A 1202 -27.65 20.62 6.26
C ALA A 1202 -27.70 19.16 5.74
N ASN A 1203 -26.77 18.77 4.87
CA ASN A 1203 -26.70 17.41 4.33
C ASN A 1203 -26.40 16.34 5.40
N GLU A 1204 -25.52 16.63 6.37
CA GLU A 1204 -25.22 15.70 7.46
C GLU A 1204 -26.39 15.50 8.41
N ARG A 1205 -27.13 16.57 8.74
CA ARG A 1205 -28.37 16.44 9.50
C ARG A 1205 -29.36 15.53 8.78
N GLN A 1206 -29.54 15.71 7.48
CA GLN A 1206 -30.44 14.86 6.68
C GLN A 1206 -30.02 13.38 6.72
N GLY A 1207 -28.72 13.10 6.57
CA GLY A 1207 -28.18 11.74 6.70
C GLY A 1207 -28.40 11.15 8.09
N PHE A 1208 -28.22 11.95 9.14
CA PHE A 1208 -28.46 11.53 10.52
C PHE A 1208 -29.94 11.22 10.77
N PHE A 1209 -30.88 12.04 10.28
CA PHE A 1209 -32.32 11.78 10.43
C PHE A 1209 -32.77 10.52 9.68
N LEU A 1210 -32.25 10.29 8.47
CA LEU A 1210 -32.53 9.08 7.70
C LEU A 1210 -32.01 7.81 8.41
N ALA A 1211 -30.81 7.87 8.98
CA ALA A 1211 -30.24 6.76 9.75
C ALA A 1211 -30.94 6.56 11.11
N SER A 1212 -31.30 7.64 11.79
CA SER A 1212 -31.97 7.62 13.10
C SER A 1212 -33.41 7.10 13.00
N GLY A 1213 -34.14 7.43 11.93
CA GLY A 1213 -35.47 6.87 11.67
C GLY A 1213 -35.44 5.35 11.48
N GLN A 1214 -34.38 4.80 10.89
CA GLN A 1214 -34.17 3.35 10.81
C GLN A 1214 -33.77 2.75 12.17
N LEU A 1215 -32.97 3.46 12.97
CA LEU A 1215 -32.53 3.02 14.30
C LEU A 1215 -33.64 3.05 15.36
N ALA A 1216 -34.57 4.03 15.29
CA ALA A 1216 -35.74 4.09 16.16
C ALA A 1216 -36.62 2.83 15.98
N GLY A 1217 -36.84 2.41 14.74
CA GLY A 1217 -37.55 1.16 14.44
C GLY A 1217 -36.81 -0.10 14.95
N VAL A 1218 -35.46 -0.10 14.92
CA VAL A 1218 -34.66 -1.21 15.47
C VAL A 1218 -34.69 -1.22 17.00
N ARG A 1219 -34.69 -0.06 17.65
CA ARG A 1219 -34.78 0.07 19.11
C ARG A 1219 -36.16 -0.30 19.64
N GLU A 1220 -37.24 0.16 18.99
CA GLU A 1220 -38.61 -0.26 19.30
C GLU A 1220 -38.79 -1.77 19.11
N ALA A 1221 -38.20 -2.35 18.04
CA ALA A 1221 -38.20 -3.79 17.84
C ALA A 1221 -37.41 -4.54 18.91
N ALA A 1222 -36.30 -3.98 19.41
CA ALA A 1222 -35.50 -4.58 20.48
C ALA A 1222 -36.19 -4.48 21.86
N GLU A 1223 -36.80 -3.33 22.17
CA GLU A 1223 -37.58 -3.11 23.41
C GLU A 1223 -38.86 -3.98 23.42
N ALA A 1224 -39.55 -4.13 22.28
CA ALA A 1224 -40.67 -5.05 22.13
C ALA A 1224 -40.23 -6.52 22.31
N ARG A 1225 -39.06 -6.90 21.80
CA ARG A 1225 -38.51 -8.26 21.95
C ARG A 1225 -38.06 -8.55 23.39
N ALA A 1226 -37.55 -7.55 24.10
CA ALA A 1226 -37.22 -7.63 25.52
C ALA A 1226 -38.49 -7.75 26.39
N ALA A 1227 -39.54 -6.99 26.09
CA ALA A 1227 -40.84 -7.09 26.76
C ALA A 1227 -41.49 -8.48 26.57
N VAL A 1228 -41.40 -9.06 25.37
CA VAL A 1228 -41.88 -10.42 25.06
C VAL A 1228 -41.06 -11.50 25.79
N MET A 1229 -39.75 -11.28 25.99
CA MET A 1229 -38.93 -12.22 26.78
C MET A 1229 -39.25 -12.18 28.27
N VAL A 1230 -39.60 -11.01 28.82
CA VAL A 1230 -40.04 -10.88 30.21
C VAL A 1230 -41.43 -11.48 30.43
N GLN A 1231 -42.34 -11.38 29.47
CA GLN A 1231 -43.65 -12.04 29.53
C GLN A 1231 -43.60 -13.57 29.38
N ASN A 1232 -42.57 -14.13 28.75
CA ASN A 1232 -42.38 -15.58 28.63
C ASN A 1232 -41.62 -16.19 29.83
N GLN A 1233 -41.25 -15.38 30.83
CA GLN A 1233 -40.62 -15.82 32.09
C GLN A 1233 -41.54 -15.66 33.32
N VAL A 1234 -42.76 -15.17 33.15
CA VAL A 1234 -43.87 -15.19 34.13
C VAL A 1234 -44.87 -16.25 33.68
#